data_AF-A0A4R0KY02-F1
#
_entry.id   AF-A0A4R0KY02-F1
#
_cell.length_a   1.000
_cell.length_b   1.000
_cell.length_c   1.000
_cell.angle_alpha   90.00
_cell.angle_beta   90.00
_cell.angle_gamma   90.00
#
_symmetry.space_group_name_H-M   'P 1'
#
loop_
_entity.id
_entity.type
_entity.pdbx_description
1 polymer ?
#
loop_
_entity_poly.entity_id
_entity_poly.type
_entity_poly.pdbx_seq_one_letter_code
_entity_poly.pdbx_strand_id
1 'polypeptide(L)'
;MAVLTVVAPGVQTTVQDLAGRLGLWDVGVPPSGAADELSFALVNAAVGNPSSAAGLECVLTGPALTCDEDRLICVGGAVHNATIDGWRVRPGLVVRLPAGSVLDLGPLDGPGTRGYLAIEGGLDVPLVLGSRATFVLGGFGGHEGRPLAAGDQLPLGRRENLLSPQSVEPPVMSDSWQVRVIPGPHGAPDHLTADGVDAFFASNWIVDHRSDRTGIRLTGPMPGWARTDGGEAGLHPSNVHDSAYPVGGIMLSGDTPVIVGKDGPSLGGFVVPAVVIEADRWMLGQLRAGDTVQLVPVTVETAAEAIEERRAWLSDLRQEPAPRAAIAAGPARPDVLHRSDGTPPYTIRCAGERHLLVEAGPTELDLTVRVWIHLLAQALRANRPDGVTEMVEGVRSLLIAVDSARLGLVEVAERLAFLATGLADPETVVLPAREVTLPIAFDHPEAHEAMRRYATSVRPDAPWCPDNVEFIRRVNDLQHRDEVFEIVRAATYLVVGLGDVYLGAPVAVPIDPRHRLVTTKYNPARTWTPQNAVGIGGIYLCVYGMEGPGGYQLVGRTVPVWRLSPGDEQPWLLRQFDLIRFTPVSAEELAHDRAEIKAGRADLRVSPATFSIADVRRIEQEAPVDIATVRAKRRAAFEAERARWGA
;
A
#
# COMPACT_ATOMS: atom_id res chain seq x y z
N MET A 1 13.97 24.86 24.69
CA MET A 1 12.99 24.54 23.63
C MET A 1 11.75 24.10 24.35
N ALA A 2 10.59 24.67 24.01
CA ALA A 2 9.34 24.29 24.64
C ALA A 2 9.03 22.80 24.43
N VAL A 3 8.34 22.21 25.38
CA VAL A 3 8.00 20.79 25.40
C VAL A 3 6.50 20.64 25.63
N LEU A 4 5.88 19.80 24.80
CA LEU A 4 4.53 19.28 25.01
C LEU A 4 4.64 17.94 25.71
N THR A 5 4.07 17.82 26.90
CA THR A 5 4.10 16.60 27.72
C THR A 5 2.76 15.89 27.67
N VAL A 6 2.79 14.57 27.47
CA VAL A 6 1.59 13.72 27.45
C VAL A 6 1.18 13.35 28.87
N VAL A 7 0.04 13.87 29.31
CA VAL A 7 -0.58 13.49 30.60
C VAL A 7 -1.34 12.17 30.44
N ALA A 8 -2.16 12.07 29.38
CA ALA A 8 -2.84 10.85 28.98
C ALA A 8 -2.76 10.71 27.45
N PRO A 9 -2.46 9.52 26.90
CA PRO A 9 -2.19 9.37 25.47
C PRO A 9 -3.44 9.26 24.58
N GLY A 10 -4.62 9.04 25.16
CA GLY A 10 -5.81 8.63 24.40
C GLY A 10 -5.74 7.15 23.99
N VAL A 11 -6.53 6.74 23.00
CA VAL A 11 -6.53 5.34 22.50
C VAL A 11 -5.35 5.09 21.55
N GLN A 12 -5.18 5.96 20.57
CA GLN A 12 -4.06 5.94 19.64
C GLN A 12 -3.82 7.34 19.11
N THR A 13 -2.80 8.00 19.63
CA THR A 13 -2.36 9.33 19.18
C THR A 13 -0.99 9.20 18.54
N THR A 14 -0.81 9.76 17.34
CA THR A 14 0.46 9.68 16.59
C THR A 14 0.85 11.06 16.06
N VAL A 15 2.15 11.25 15.86
CA VAL A 15 2.66 12.43 15.15
C VAL A 15 2.47 12.20 13.66
N GLN A 16 1.86 13.16 12.98
CA GLN A 16 1.67 13.13 11.54
C GLN A 16 2.10 14.45 10.92
N ASP A 17 2.48 14.42 9.65
CA ASP A 17 2.61 15.60 8.80
C ASP A 17 1.67 15.45 7.59
N LEU A 18 1.57 16.52 6.79
CA LEU A 18 0.66 16.55 5.65
C LEU A 18 1.25 15.84 4.42
N ALA A 19 2.54 16.04 4.15
CA ALA A 19 3.20 15.52 2.96
C ALA A 19 3.37 13.99 2.99
N GLY A 20 3.64 13.43 4.17
CA GLY A 20 4.02 12.02 4.30
C GLY A 20 5.37 11.68 3.66
N ARG A 21 5.70 10.38 3.64
CA ARG A 21 6.89 9.80 3.00
C ARG A 21 6.62 9.50 1.52
N LEU A 22 6.92 10.45 0.67
CA LEU A 22 6.80 10.28 -0.78
C LEU A 22 8.13 9.79 -1.39
N GLY A 23 8.06 9.19 -2.58
CA GLY A 23 9.20 8.73 -3.36
C GLY A 23 9.65 7.29 -3.08
N LEU A 24 8.88 6.53 -2.30
CA LEU A 24 9.25 5.21 -1.79
C LEU A 24 8.14 4.16 -1.97
N TRP A 25 7.09 4.48 -2.72
CA TRP A 25 5.99 3.55 -3.00
C TRP A 25 6.44 2.33 -3.82
N ASP A 26 7.49 2.49 -4.64
CA ASP A 26 8.09 1.42 -5.45
C ASP A 26 8.80 0.33 -4.64
N VAL A 27 9.10 0.63 -3.38
CA VAL A 27 9.61 -0.32 -2.39
C VAL A 27 8.61 -0.60 -1.27
N GLY A 28 7.37 -0.13 -1.39
CA GLY A 28 6.30 -0.38 -0.44
C GLY A 28 6.49 0.28 0.93
N VAL A 29 7.15 1.44 0.96
CA VAL A 29 7.05 2.33 2.13
C VAL A 29 5.83 3.22 1.90
N PRO A 30 4.81 3.15 2.77
CA PRO A 30 3.64 3.97 2.58
C PRO A 30 3.89 5.43 2.94
N PRO A 31 3.12 6.37 2.35
CA PRO A 31 3.27 7.79 2.65
C PRO A 31 2.93 8.10 4.09
N SER A 32 2.01 7.37 4.71
CA SER A 32 1.44 7.75 5.99
C SER A 32 0.94 9.21 5.95
N GLY A 33 1.27 10.00 6.97
CA GLY A 33 0.74 11.34 7.13
C GLY A 33 -0.69 11.31 7.65
N ALA A 34 -1.28 12.50 7.76
CA ALA A 34 -2.67 12.63 8.18
C ALA A 34 -3.61 11.83 7.27
N ALA A 35 -4.49 11.02 7.85
CA ALA A 35 -5.49 10.26 7.10
C ALA A 35 -6.60 11.16 6.54
N ASP A 36 -7.01 12.18 7.31
CA ASP A 36 -7.80 13.32 6.85
C ASP A 36 -6.84 14.51 6.64
N GLU A 37 -6.38 14.63 5.40
CA GLU A 37 -5.45 15.67 4.96
C GLU A 37 -6.06 17.08 5.07
N LEU A 38 -7.37 17.21 4.89
CA LEU A 38 -8.05 18.51 4.84
C LEU A 38 -8.13 19.13 6.23
N SER A 39 -8.71 18.40 7.20
CA SER A 39 -8.80 18.88 8.58
C SER A 39 -7.43 19.16 9.16
N PHE A 40 -6.43 18.31 8.88
CA PHE A 40 -5.06 18.51 9.34
C PHE A 40 -4.41 19.76 8.75
N ALA A 41 -4.58 20.00 7.44
CA ALA A 41 -4.07 21.19 6.78
C ALA A 41 -4.71 22.46 7.34
N LEU A 42 -6.03 22.45 7.53
CA LEU A 42 -6.80 23.58 8.06
C LEU A 42 -6.33 23.96 9.47
N VAL A 43 -6.21 23.01 10.39
CA VAL A 43 -5.79 23.33 11.78
C VAL A 43 -4.34 23.82 11.85
N ASN A 44 -3.44 23.30 11.00
CA ASN A 44 -2.06 23.79 10.94
C ASN A 44 -1.98 25.20 10.36
N ALA A 45 -2.65 25.44 9.23
CA ALA A 45 -2.71 26.77 8.64
C ALA A 45 -3.35 27.79 9.61
N ALA A 46 -4.35 27.36 10.40
CA ALA A 46 -5.02 28.21 11.37
C ALA A 46 -4.09 28.77 12.44
N VAL A 47 -3.12 28.00 12.93
CA VAL A 47 -2.11 28.47 13.91
C VAL A 47 -0.89 29.13 13.24
N GLY A 48 -0.94 29.34 11.92
CA GLY A 48 0.13 29.99 11.15
C GLY A 48 1.29 29.07 10.76
N ASN A 49 1.15 27.75 10.95
CA ASN A 49 2.22 26.79 10.65
C ASN A 49 2.49 26.67 9.14
N PRO A 50 3.74 26.42 8.73
CA PRO A 50 4.03 26.00 7.36
C PRO A 50 3.42 24.62 7.07
N SER A 51 3.20 24.30 5.79
CA SER A 51 2.65 23.00 5.36
C SER A 51 3.54 21.79 5.73
N SER A 52 4.79 22.03 6.06
CA SER A 52 5.75 21.01 6.53
C SER A 52 5.69 20.74 8.04
N ALA A 53 4.86 21.47 8.78
CA ALA A 53 4.72 21.29 10.21
C ALA A 53 4.04 19.95 10.53
N ALA A 54 4.54 19.30 11.58
CA ALA A 54 3.89 18.13 12.15
C ALA A 54 2.92 18.53 13.27
N GLY A 55 1.87 17.74 13.42
CA GLY A 55 0.85 17.86 14.46
C GLY A 55 0.45 16.48 14.97
N LEU A 56 -0.60 16.42 15.77
CA LEU A 56 -1.12 15.16 16.29
C LEU A 56 -2.38 14.72 15.55
N GLU A 57 -2.45 13.43 15.26
CA GLU A 57 -3.66 12.72 14.86
C GLU A 57 -4.03 11.75 15.98
N CYS A 58 -5.29 11.76 16.42
CA CYS A 58 -5.82 10.86 17.44
C CYS A 58 -7.10 10.17 16.96
N VAL A 59 -7.37 8.98 17.52
CA VAL A 59 -8.45 8.09 17.08
C VAL A 59 -9.30 7.70 18.30
N LEU A 60 -10.64 7.72 18.17
CA LEU A 60 -11.66 7.41 19.20
C LEU A 60 -11.65 8.28 20.47
N THR A 61 -10.50 8.46 21.11
CA THR A 61 -10.30 9.35 22.27
C THR A 61 -8.96 10.03 22.13
N GLY A 62 -8.95 11.36 22.20
CA GLY A 62 -7.73 12.15 22.09
C GLY A 62 -6.92 12.19 23.39
N PRO A 63 -5.71 12.77 23.33
CA PRO A 63 -4.82 12.88 24.48
C PRO A 63 -5.22 14.03 25.43
N ALA A 64 -4.72 13.94 26.66
CA ALA A 64 -4.56 15.07 27.56
C ALA A 64 -3.08 15.49 27.59
N LEU A 65 -2.82 16.79 27.40
CA LEU A 65 -1.52 17.35 27.12
C LEU A 65 -1.28 18.61 27.97
N THR A 66 -0.04 18.87 28.35
CA THR A 66 0.38 20.14 28.95
C THR A 66 1.61 20.68 28.24
N CYS A 67 1.79 22.00 28.23
CA CYS A 67 2.96 22.65 27.64
C CYS A 67 3.65 23.54 28.68
N ASP A 68 4.97 23.61 28.65
CA ASP A 68 5.78 24.44 29.55
C ASP A 68 5.87 25.91 29.12
N GLU A 69 5.36 26.25 27.93
CA GLU A 69 5.28 27.61 27.41
C GLU A 69 3.89 27.91 26.83
N ASP A 70 3.49 29.19 26.87
CA ASP A 70 2.29 29.66 26.17
C ASP A 70 2.40 29.38 24.66
N ARG A 71 1.36 28.76 24.08
CA ARG A 71 1.26 28.43 22.65
C ARG A 71 -0.13 28.68 22.10
N LEU A 72 -0.23 29.00 20.81
CA LEU A 72 -1.51 28.90 20.09
C LEU A 72 -1.76 27.45 19.67
N ILE A 73 -3.01 27.03 19.78
CA ILE A 73 -3.46 25.71 19.34
C ILE A 73 -4.76 25.83 18.53
N CYS A 74 -4.98 24.85 17.66
CA CYS A 74 -6.24 24.67 16.95
C CYS A 74 -6.54 23.16 16.88
N VAL A 75 -7.79 22.80 17.16
CA VAL A 75 -8.28 21.42 17.11
C VAL A 75 -9.32 21.27 16.00
N GLY A 76 -9.37 20.10 15.38
CA GLY A 76 -10.28 19.84 14.25
C GLY A 76 -10.46 18.34 14.02
N GLY A 77 -10.97 17.96 12.84
CA GLY A 77 -11.42 16.60 12.63
C GLY A 77 -12.67 16.29 13.49
N ALA A 78 -12.73 15.08 14.03
CA ALA A 78 -13.81 14.61 14.90
C ALA A 78 -13.75 15.14 16.35
N VAL A 79 -12.88 16.10 16.68
CA VAL A 79 -12.81 16.70 18.03
C VAL A 79 -14.00 17.63 18.25
N HIS A 80 -14.75 17.46 19.34
CA HIS A 80 -15.90 18.32 19.72
C HIS A 80 -16.03 18.58 21.24
N ASN A 81 -15.31 17.81 22.04
CA ASN A 81 -15.35 17.86 23.51
C ASN A 81 -14.06 18.41 24.13
N ALA A 82 -13.18 19.03 23.32
CA ALA A 82 -11.91 19.53 23.82
C ALA A 82 -12.09 20.60 24.91
N THR A 83 -11.22 20.58 25.92
CA THR A 83 -11.19 21.57 27.01
C THR A 83 -9.77 22.00 27.35
N ILE A 84 -9.62 23.22 27.88
CA ILE A 84 -8.41 23.69 28.57
C ILE A 84 -8.80 23.98 30.01
N ASP A 85 -8.24 23.23 30.97
CA ASP A 85 -8.60 23.31 32.40
C ASP A 85 -10.13 23.29 32.64
N GLY A 86 -10.86 22.48 31.87
CA GLY A 86 -12.32 22.35 31.94
C GLY A 86 -13.12 23.38 31.12
N TRP A 87 -12.48 24.37 30.51
CA TRP A 87 -13.14 25.34 29.63
C TRP A 87 -13.20 24.83 28.19
N ARG A 88 -14.40 24.80 27.60
CA ARG A 88 -14.62 24.23 26.26
C ARG A 88 -13.85 24.98 25.18
N VAL A 89 -13.14 24.23 24.33
CA VAL A 89 -12.49 24.71 23.11
C VAL A 89 -13.39 24.36 21.92
N ARG A 90 -13.72 25.37 21.11
CA ARG A 90 -14.47 25.15 19.87
C ARG A 90 -13.50 24.68 18.76
N PRO A 91 -13.83 23.62 18.02
CA PRO A 91 -13.03 23.20 16.87
C PRO A 91 -12.91 24.32 15.82
N GLY A 92 -11.75 24.40 15.16
CA GLY A 92 -11.44 25.44 14.18
C GLY A 92 -11.06 26.80 14.76
N LEU A 93 -11.33 27.05 16.05
CA LEU A 93 -10.95 28.28 16.74
C LEU A 93 -9.48 28.23 17.20
N VAL A 94 -8.72 29.26 16.86
CA VAL A 94 -7.37 29.44 17.40
C VAL A 94 -7.47 29.97 18.82
N VAL A 95 -6.95 29.22 19.78
CA VAL A 95 -6.96 29.59 21.20
C VAL A 95 -5.55 29.52 21.78
N ARG A 96 -5.32 30.28 22.85
CA ARG A 96 -4.08 30.17 23.61
C ARG A 96 -4.19 29.02 24.60
N LEU A 97 -3.21 28.13 24.58
CA LEU A 97 -2.88 27.18 25.65
C LEU A 97 -1.86 27.84 26.59
N PRO A 98 -2.26 28.25 27.80
CA PRO A 98 -1.32 28.79 28.78
C PRO A 98 -0.32 27.72 29.26
N ALA A 99 0.88 28.15 29.61
CA ALA A 99 1.88 27.26 30.22
C ALA A 99 1.32 26.59 31.50
N GLY A 100 1.51 25.28 31.61
CA GLY A 100 1.06 24.47 32.75
C GLY A 100 -0.42 24.08 32.75
N SER A 101 -1.25 24.66 31.87
CA SER A 101 -2.64 24.22 31.70
C SER A 101 -2.72 22.84 31.04
N VAL A 102 -3.85 22.16 31.24
CA VAL A 102 -4.13 20.86 30.63
C VAL A 102 -5.13 21.02 29.48
N LEU A 103 -4.69 20.74 28.26
CA LEU A 103 -5.54 20.54 27.10
C LEU A 103 -6.00 19.08 27.06
N ASP A 104 -7.28 18.81 27.20
CA ASP A 104 -7.87 17.48 27.06
C ASP A 104 -8.77 17.45 25.82
N LEU A 105 -8.46 16.61 24.82
CA LEU A 105 -9.27 16.49 23.61
C LEU A 105 -10.54 15.65 23.81
N GLY A 106 -10.60 14.83 24.87
CA GLY A 106 -11.76 14.03 25.22
C GLY A 106 -12.14 12.93 24.20
N PRO A 107 -13.32 12.31 24.38
CA PRO A 107 -13.84 11.33 23.43
C PRO A 107 -14.22 11.97 22.10
N LEU A 108 -14.00 11.22 21.02
CA LEU A 108 -14.45 11.52 19.66
C LEU A 108 -15.79 10.81 19.41
N ASP A 109 -16.83 11.15 20.19
CA ASP A 109 -18.15 10.50 20.16
C ASP A 109 -19.15 11.00 19.08
N GLY A 110 -18.88 12.14 18.42
CA GLY A 110 -19.63 12.65 17.26
C GLY A 110 -19.32 11.95 15.91
N PRO A 111 -19.80 12.54 14.79
CA PRO A 111 -19.44 12.08 13.44
C PRO A 111 -17.94 12.19 13.17
N GLY A 112 -17.41 11.26 12.37
CA GLY A 112 -15.98 11.13 12.14
C GLY A 112 -15.29 10.18 13.12
N THR A 113 -14.02 9.87 12.85
CA THR A 113 -13.22 8.89 13.62
C THR A 113 -11.90 9.47 14.11
N ARG A 114 -11.38 10.52 13.45
CA ARG A 114 -10.05 11.06 13.71
C ARG A 114 -10.08 12.53 14.08
N GLY A 115 -9.43 12.86 15.19
CA GLY A 115 -9.23 14.21 15.67
C GLY A 115 -7.81 14.70 15.41
N TYR A 116 -7.67 16.02 15.23
CA TYR A 116 -6.39 16.65 14.93
C TYR A 116 -6.09 17.78 15.90
N LEU A 117 -4.82 17.93 16.27
CA LEU A 117 -4.29 19.06 17.03
C LEU A 117 -3.08 19.64 16.31
N ALA A 118 -3.16 20.92 15.98
CA ALA A 118 -2.02 21.74 15.61
C ALA A 118 -1.61 22.64 16.77
N ILE A 119 -0.31 22.84 16.90
CA ILE A 119 0.32 23.74 17.88
C ILE A 119 1.27 24.67 17.15
N GLU A 120 1.29 25.94 17.54
CA GLU A 120 2.15 26.99 16.96
C GLU A 120 3.62 26.57 16.95
N GLY A 121 4.20 26.53 15.74
CA GLY A 121 5.57 26.07 15.46
C GLY A 121 5.67 24.59 15.09
N GLY A 122 4.60 23.81 15.28
CA GLY A 122 4.55 22.36 15.01
C GLY A 122 5.39 21.53 15.99
N LEU A 123 5.38 20.21 15.78
CA LEU A 123 6.20 19.26 16.53
C LEU A 123 7.56 19.06 15.88
N ASP A 124 8.64 19.23 16.65
CA ASP A 124 10.02 19.10 16.17
C ASP A 124 10.57 17.68 16.36
N VAL A 125 9.92 16.71 15.72
CA VAL A 125 10.42 15.34 15.67
C VAL A 125 11.37 15.14 14.47
N PRO A 126 12.31 14.19 14.53
CA PRO A 126 13.22 13.90 13.43
C PRO A 126 12.48 13.48 12.15
N LEU A 127 13.06 13.85 11.00
CA LEU A 127 12.64 13.30 9.71
C LEU A 127 13.17 11.86 9.59
N VAL A 128 12.28 10.94 9.24
CA VAL A 128 12.62 9.55 8.90
C VAL A 128 12.13 9.29 7.50
N LEU A 129 13.07 9.01 6.59
CA LEU A 129 12.80 8.84 5.16
C LEU A 129 12.06 10.05 4.55
N GLY A 130 12.47 11.26 4.94
CA GLY A 130 11.95 12.52 4.39
C GLY A 130 10.68 13.07 5.04
N SER A 131 10.11 12.40 6.06
CA SER A 131 8.89 12.88 6.73
C SER A 131 8.86 12.60 8.23
N ARG A 132 8.04 13.37 8.95
CA ARG A 132 7.76 13.28 10.39
C ARG A 132 6.58 12.36 10.71
N ALA A 133 5.89 11.83 9.70
CA ALA A 133 4.74 10.96 9.90
C ALA A 133 5.08 9.67 10.67
N THR A 134 4.23 9.19 11.56
CA THR A 134 4.40 7.86 12.16
C THR A 134 3.83 6.79 11.23
N PHE A 135 4.62 5.77 10.89
CA PHE A 135 4.13 4.50 10.35
C PHE A 135 4.18 3.44 11.44
N VAL A 136 3.04 3.21 12.11
CA VAL A 136 2.97 2.35 13.30
C VAL A 136 3.36 0.92 12.99
N LEU A 137 2.89 0.37 11.87
CA LEU A 137 3.18 -1.03 11.52
C LEU A 137 4.67 -1.22 11.19
N GLY A 138 5.32 -0.23 10.56
CA GLY A 138 6.76 -0.26 10.29
C GLY A 138 7.63 0.09 11.50
N GLY A 139 7.04 0.67 12.55
CA GLY A 139 7.75 1.05 13.78
C GLY A 139 8.73 2.20 13.59
N PHE A 140 8.43 3.17 12.72
CA PHE A 140 9.32 4.32 12.49
C PHE A 140 8.58 5.64 12.16
N GLY A 141 9.33 6.73 12.29
CA GLY A 141 8.82 8.10 12.10
C GLY A 141 8.02 8.63 13.29
N GLY A 142 7.72 9.93 13.30
CA GLY A 142 7.06 10.60 14.42
C GLY A 142 7.81 10.46 15.75
N HIS A 143 7.09 10.14 16.81
CA HIS A 143 7.68 9.89 18.13
C HIS A 143 8.04 8.41 18.28
N GLU A 144 9.32 8.07 18.09
CA GLU A 144 9.86 6.72 18.26
C GLU A 144 9.15 5.63 17.44
N GLY A 145 8.47 5.99 16.35
CA GLY A 145 7.77 5.02 15.50
C GLY A 145 6.49 4.43 16.09
N ARG A 146 5.96 4.99 17.19
CA ARG A 146 4.83 4.43 17.93
C ARG A 146 3.77 5.47 18.27
N PRO A 147 2.55 5.04 18.68
CA PRO A 147 1.62 5.90 19.38
C PRO A 147 2.23 6.46 20.67
N LEU A 148 1.78 7.65 21.04
CA LEU A 148 2.19 8.32 22.27
C LEU A 148 1.81 7.51 23.52
N ALA A 149 2.60 7.67 24.57
CA ALA A 149 2.43 7.09 25.89
C ALA A 149 2.43 8.19 26.96
N ALA A 150 1.86 7.90 28.13
CA ALA A 150 1.88 8.84 29.25
C ALA A 150 3.33 9.14 29.67
N GLY A 151 3.65 10.42 29.86
CA GLY A 151 4.98 10.91 30.19
C GLY A 151 5.87 11.21 28.98
N ASP A 152 5.45 10.88 27.75
CA ASP A 152 6.19 11.25 26.55
C ASP A 152 6.33 12.78 26.47
N GLN A 153 7.50 13.22 26.01
CA GLN A 153 7.86 14.63 25.84
C GLN A 153 8.17 14.90 24.38
N LEU A 154 7.42 15.81 23.78
CA LEU A 154 7.52 16.19 22.38
C LEU A 154 8.09 17.61 22.29
N PRO A 155 9.30 17.80 21.74
CA PRO A 155 9.83 19.13 21.51
C PRO A 155 8.97 19.90 20.49
N LEU A 156 8.79 21.20 20.72
CA LEU A 156 8.07 22.08 19.82
C LEU A 156 9.03 22.88 18.93
N GLY A 157 8.57 23.13 17.70
CA GLY A 157 9.29 23.94 16.73
C GLY A 157 9.31 25.44 17.07
N ARG A 158 9.97 26.19 16.19
CA ARG A 158 10.16 27.63 16.36
C ARG A 158 8.97 28.43 15.88
N ARG A 159 8.88 29.69 16.32
CA ARG A 159 7.76 30.61 16.04
C ARG A 159 8.11 31.68 15.01
N GLU A 160 9.36 31.75 14.56
CA GLU A 160 9.77 32.80 13.64
C GLU A 160 9.18 32.57 12.25
N ASN A 161 8.75 33.66 11.61
CA ASN A 161 8.21 33.67 10.23
C ASN A 161 6.96 32.80 10.03
N LEU A 162 6.19 32.54 11.09
CA LEU A 162 4.86 31.96 10.95
C LEU A 162 3.88 32.96 10.33
N LEU A 163 2.87 32.43 9.65
CA LEU A 163 1.77 33.25 9.15
C LEU A 163 0.91 33.76 10.31
N SER A 164 0.13 34.81 10.05
CA SER A 164 -0.80 35.30 11.08
C SER A 164 -1.88 34.24 11.37
N PRO A 165 -2.16 33.94 12.65
CA PRO A 165 -3.16 32.94 12.99
C PRO A 165 -4.55 33.39 12.56
N GLN A 166 -5.33 32.44 12.04
CA GLN A 166 -6.69 32.68 11.55
C GLN A 166 -7.56 31.46 11.87
N SER A 167 -8.69 31.69 12.53
CA SER A 167 -9.65 30.60 12.78
C SER A 167 -10.31 30.15 11.49
N VAL A 168 -10.66 28.86 11.43
CA VAL A 168 -11.20 28.18 10.26
C VAL A 168 -12.50 27.49 10.60
N GLU A 169 -13.37 27.32 9.61
CA GLU A 169 -14.55 26.47 9.77
C GLU A 169 -14.17 25.01 9.48
N PRO A 170 -14.44 24.06 10.39
CA PRO A 170 -14.18 22.64 10.14
C PRO A 170 -15.04 22.08 8.99
N PRO A 171 -14.55 21.07 8.25
CA PRO A 171 -15.37 20.35 7.27
C PRO A 171 -16.60 19.71 7.93
N VAL A 172 -17.73 19.71 7.21
CA VAL A 172 -18.96 19.05 7.67
C VAL A 172 -18.81 17.53 7.58
N MET A 173 -19.16 16.83 8.65
CA MET A 173 -19.10 15.37 8.74
C MET A 173 -20.49 14.80 9.01
N SER A 174 -20.73 13.56 8.56
CA SER A 174 -21.97 12.82 8.78
C SER A 174 -21.66 11.33 8.89
N ASP A 175 -22.70 10.50 9.00
CA ASP A 175 -22.63 9.03 8.94
C ASP A 175 -22.97 8.46 7.54
N SER A 176 -23.25 9.34 6.57
CA SER A 176 -23.61 8.99 5.19
C SER A 176 -22.80 9.80 4.19
N TRP A 177 -21.91 9.13 3.46
CA TRP A 177 -20.90 9.77 2.64
C TRP A 177 -21.13 9.53 1.16
N GLN A 178 -20.98 10.59 0.36
CA GLN A 178 -20.79 10.48 -1.09
C GLN A 178 -19.33 10.74 -1.40
N VAL A 179 -18.65 9.70 -1.89
CA VAL A 179 -17.21 9.71 -2.19
C VAL A 179 -17.05 9.67 -3.70
N ARG A 180 -16.46 10.73 -4.27
CA ARG A 180 -16.22 10.81 -5.72
C ARG A 180 -15.03 9.95 -6.12
N VAL A 181 -15.17 9.24 -7.23
CA VAL A 181 -14.17 8.28 -7.72
C VAL A 181 -13.97 8.39 -9.24
N ILE A 182 -12.76 8.12 -9.71
CA ILE A 182 -12.47 7.87 -11.12
C ILE A 182 -12.56 6.35 -11.36
N PRO A 183 -13.37 5.87 -12.31
CA PRO A 183 -13.38 4.46 -12.68
C PRO A 183 -12.04 4.00 -13.25
N GLY A 184 -11.66 2.76 -12.93
CA GLY A 184 -10.45 2.13 -13.39
C GLY A 184 -9.38 1.95 -12.31
N PRO A 185 -8.26 1.29 -12.67
CA PRO A 185 -7.95 0.82 -14.03
C PRO A 185 -8.68 -0.46 -14.46
N HIS A 186 -9.21 -1.27 -13.53
CA HIS A 186 -9.77 -2.61 -13.78
C HIS A 186 -11.31 -2.63 -13.69
N GLY A 187 -12.01 -2.25 -14.75
CA GLY A 187 -13.48 -2.21 -14.79
C GLY A 187 -14.10 -3.23 -15.76
N ALA A 188 -15.29 -2.89 -16.26
CA ALA A 188 -15.94 -3.62 -17.34
C ALA A 188 -15.39 -3.21 -18.73
N PRO A 189 -15.38 -4.14 -19.71
CA PRO A 189 -15.85 -5.52 -19.63
C PRO A 189 -14.78 -6.53 -19.18
N ASP A 190 -13.54 -6.08 -18.94
CA ASP A 190 -12.37 -6.95 -18.83
C ASP A 190 -12.36 -7.78 -17.53
N HIS A 191 -12.79 -7.19 -16.41
CA HIS A 191 -12.77 -7.83 -15.09
C HIS A 191 -14.15 -7.96 -14.45
N LEU A 192 -15.02 -6.97 -14.69
CA LEU A 192 -16.37 -6.92 -14.18
C LEU A 192 -17.37 -6.91 -15.34
N THR A 193 -18.57 -7.45 -15.12
CA THR A 193 -19.66 -7.33 -16.09
C THR A 193 -20.19 -5.89 -16.11
N ALA A 194 -20.89 -5.50 -17.18
CA ALA A 194 -21.51 -4.18 -17.25
C ALA A 194 -22.48 -3.95 -16.06
N ASP A 195 -23.40 -4.91 -15.83
CA ASP A 195 -24.33 -4.88 -14.71
C ASP A 195 -23.62 -4.89 -13.35
N GLY A 196 -22.50 -5.60 -13.24
CA GLY A 196 -21.69 -5.66 -12.02
C GLY A 196 -21.08 -4.31 -11.65
N VAL A 197 -20.59 -3.55 -12.64
CA VAL A 197 -20.07 -2.19 -12.40
C VAL A 197 -21.20 -1.21 -12.08
N ASP A 198 -22.34 -1.32 -12.76
CA ASP A 198 -23.47 -0.44 -12.52
C ASP A 198 -24.05 -0.67 -11.11
N ALA A 199 -24.14 -1.93 -10.67
CA ALA A 199 -24.49 -2.29 -9.30
C ALA A 199 -23.45 -1.77 -8.29
N PHE A 200 -22.16 -1.86 -8.60
CA PHE A 200 -21.08 -1.41 -7.72
C PHE A 200 -21.20 0.08 -7.36
N PHE A 201 -21.49 0.95 -8.34
CA PHE A 201 -21.67 2.39 -8.12
C PHE A 201 -23.07 2.76 -7.58
N ALA A 202 -24.11 1.99 -7.90
CA ALA A 202 -25.46 2.21 -7.38
C ALA A 202 -25.63 1.80 -5.90
N SER A 203 -24.70 1.00 -5.37
CA SER A 203 -24.78 0.43 -4.03
C SER A 203 -24.45 1.43 -2.93
N ASN A 204 -25.18 1.29 -1.81
CA ASN A 204 -24.83 1.88 -0.53
C ASN A 204 -23.99 0.86 0.26
N TRP A 205 -22.70 1.14 0.37
CA TRP A 205 -21.74 0.30 1.07
C TRP A 205 -21.71 0.63 2.55
N ILE A 206 -21.47 -0.37 3.39
CA ILE A 206 -21.32 -0.19 4.85
C ILE A 206 -19.86 -0.34 5.23
N VAL A 207 -19.32 0.61 6.00
CA VAL A 207 -17.94 0.53 6.51
C VAL A 207 -17.85 -0.59 7.55
N ASP A 208 -16.98 -1.57 7.31
CA ASP A 208 -16.73 -2.71 8.20
C ASP A 208 -15.83 -2.30 9.39
N HIS A 209 -16.08 -2.89 10.55
CA HIS A 209 -15.38 -2.63 11.81
C HIS A 209 -13.87 -2.94 11.79
N ARG A 210 -13.38 -3.69 10.79
CA ARG A 210 -11.95 -4.02 10.60
C ARG A 210 -11.20 -2.98 9.76
N SER A 211 -11.78 -1.80 9.57
CA SER A 211 -11.17 -0.68 8.83
C SER A 211 -10.17 0.08 9.70
N ASP A 212 -9.04 0.46 9.12
CA ASP A 212 -7.97 1.21 9.80
C ASP A 212 -7.15 2.06 8.81
N ARG A 213 -5.94 2.52 9.20
CA ARG A 213 -5.06 3.32 8.33
C ARG A 213 -4.56 2.56 7.09
N THR A 214 -4.56 1.23 7.12
CA THR A 214 -4.13 0.39 5.98
C THR A 214 -5.20 0.33 4.90
N GLY A 215 -6.47 0.38 5.30
CA GLY A 215 -7.57 0.49 4.34
C GLY A 215 -8.95 0.44 4.97
N ILE A 216 -9.91 0.97 4.22
CA ILE A 216 -11.32 1.00 4.59
C ILE A 216 -12.04 -0.14 3.90
N ARG A 217 -12.55 -1.09 4.68
CA ARG A 217 -13.24 -2.28 4.18
C ARG A 217 -14.73 -1.97 4.06
N LEU A 218 -15.31 -2.38 2.94
CA LEU A 218 -16.72 -2.17 2.66
C LEU A 218 -17.47 -3.49 2.63
N THR A 219 -18.67 -3.49 3.22
CA THR A 219 -19.63 -4.58 3.15
C THR A 219 -20.78 -4.17 2.23
N GLY A 220 -21.15 -5.05 1.31
CA GLY A 220 -22.19 -4.78 0.32
C GLY A 220 -22.38 -5.97 -0.63
N PRO A 221 -22.99 -5.76 -1.80
CA PRO A 221 -23.25 -6.83 -2.75
C PRO A 221 -21.95 -7.41 -3.32
N MET A 222 -22.02 -8.69 -3.73
CA MET A 222 -20.90 -9.33 -4.41
C MET A 222 -20.62 -8.68 -5.77
N PRO A 223 -19.34 -8.48 -6.14
CA PRO A 223 -18.99 -7.98 -7.46
C PRO A 223 -19.45 -8.92 -8.59
N GLY A 224 -19.96 -8.36 -9.69
CA GLY A 224 -20.27 -9.13 -10.90
C GLY A 224 -19.02 -9.38 -11.72
N TRP A 225 -18.44 -10.57 -11.63
CA TRP A 225 -17.19 -10.95 -12.32
C TRP A 225 -17.40 -11.32 -13.79
N ALA A 226 -16.56 -10.79 -14.70
CA ALA A 226 -16.57 -11.13 -16.12
C ALA A 226 -15.74 -12.38 -16.47
N ARG A 227 -15.06 -12.95 -15.48
CA ARG A 227 -14.16 -14.11 -15.64
C ARG A 227 -14.31 -15.08 -14.48
N THR A 228 -13.90 -16.32 -14.70
CA THR A 228 -14.09 -17.42 -13.75
C THR A 228 -12.98 -17.57 -12.73
N ASP A 229 -11.76 -17.11 -13.05
CA ASP A 229 -10.59 -17.16 -12.18
C ASP A 229 -9.52 -16.13 -12.63
N GLY A 230 -8.38 -16.11 -11.94
CA GLY A 230 -7.23 -15.27 -12.24
C GLY A 230 -6.05 -15.98 -12.89
N GLY A 231 -6.24 -17.19 -13.41
CA GLY A 231 -5.16 -17.96 -14.03
C GLY A 231 -3.97 -18.18 -13.09
N GLU A 232 -2.76 -17.93 -13.59
CA GLU A 232 -1.51 -18.11 -12.82
C GLU A 232 -1.36 -17.15 -11.63
N ALA A 233 -2.13 -16.06 -11.60
CA ALA A 233 -2.12 -15.10 -10.51
C ALA A 233 -2.96 -15.54 -9.29
N GLY A 234 -3.89 -16.49 -9.46
CA GLY A 234 -4.70 -17.05 -8.39
C GLY A 234 -6.06 -17.56 -8.82
N LEU A 235 -6.72 -18.29 -7.92
CA LEU A 235 -8.00 -18.97 -8.17
C LEU A 235 -9.21 -18.03 -8.23
N HIS A 236 -9.13 -16.86 -7.61
CA HIS A 236 -10.26 -15.96 -7.53
C HIS A 236 -10.32 -15.05 -8.77
N PRO A 237 -11.50 -14.76 -9.34
CA PRO A 237 -11.67 -13.79 -10.44
C PRO A 237 -11.07 -12.41 -10.16
N SER A 238 -10.89 -12.04 -8.89
CA SER A 238 -10.24 -10.79 -8.51
C SER A 238 -8.71 -10.79 -8.68
N ASN A 239 -8.07 -11.96 -8.84
CA ASN A 239 -6.62 -12.08 -8.77
C ASN A 239 -5.92 -11.64 -10.07
N VAL A 240 -5.12 -10.59 -10.02
CA VAL A 240 -4.27 -10.16 -11.14
C VAL A 240 -2.80 -10.41 -10.81
N HIS A 241 -1.97 -10.50 -11.85
CA HIS A 241 -0.52 -10.46 -11.66
C HIS A 241 -0.16 -9.18 -10.89
N ASP A 242 0.67 -9.34 -9.88
CA ASP A 242 0.88 -8.32 -8.87
C ASP A 242 1.27 -6.96 -9.50
N SER A 243 0.47 -5.95 -9.17
CA SER A 243 0.46 -4.61 -9.73
C SER A 243 0.36 -3.58 -8.60
N ALA A 244 0.76 -2.35 -8.87
CA ALA A 244 0.75 -1.30 -7.85
C ALA A 244 -0.63 -0.67 -7.70
N TYR A 245 -1.01 -0.38 -6.48
CA TYR A 245 -2.23 0.34 -6.12
C TYR A 245 -1.93 1.81 -5.89
N PRO A 246 -2.77 2.73 -6.38
CA PRO A 246 -2.75 4.11 -5.88
C PRO A 246 -3.37 4.16 -4.48
N VAL A 247 -2.90 5.08 -3.64
CA VAL A 247 -3.64 5.44 -2.41
C VAL A 247 -5.03 5.94 -2.79
N GLY A 248 -6.07 5.44 -2.10
CA GLY A 248 -7.47 5.65 -2.46
C GLY A 248 -7.99 4.71 -3.56
N GLY A 249 -7.15 3.83 -4.11
CA GLY A 249 -7.59 2.76 -5.00
C GLY A 249 -8.48 1.77 -4.26
N ILE A 250 -9.60 1.38 -4.86
CA ILE A 250 -10.53 0.43 -4.27
C ILE A 250 -10.16 -0.96 -4.78
N MET A 251 -9.41 -1.75 -4.01
CA MET A 251 -9.07 -3.12 -4.39
C MET A 251 -10.21 -4.09 -4.06
N LEU A 252 -10.48 -5.05 -4.94
CA LEU A 252 -11.39 -6.16 -4.64
C LEU A 252 -10.59 -7.35 -4.10
N SER A 253 -10.44 -7.44 -2.77
CA SER A 253 -9.73 -8.53 -2.12
C SER A 253 -10.66 -9.74 -1.98
N GLY A 254 -10.61 -10.64 -2.96
CA GLY A 254 -11.69 -11.61 -3.15
C GLY A 254 -12.94 -10.85 -3.59
N ASP A 255 -14.04 -11.05 -2.88
CA ASP A 255 -15.30 -10.31 -3.10
C ASP A 255 -15.45 -9.07 -2.21
N THR A 256 -14.46 -8.76 -1.37
CA THR A 256 -14.54 -7.63 -0.42
C THR A 256 -13.83 -6.40 -0.99
N PRO A 257 -14.54 -5.28 -1.23
CA PRO A 257 -13.89 -4.01 -1.57
C PRO A 257 -13.15 -3.43 -0.38
N VAL A 258 -11.91 -2.99 -0.61
CA VAL A 258 -11.07 -2.33 0.37
C VAL A 258 -10.43 -1.10 -0.28
N ILE A 259 -10.71 0.08 0.26
CA ILE A 259 -10.08 1.33 -0.18
C ILE A 259 -8.68 1.40 0.44
N VAL A 260 -7.63 1.48 -0.38
CA VAL A 260 -6.24 1.56 0.08
C VAL A 260 -6.01 2.86 0.86
N GLY A 261 -5.63 2.71 2.13
CA GLY A 261 -5.39 3.84 3.04
C GLY A 261 -3.98 4.41 2.94
N LYS A 262 -3.68 5.42 3.76
CA LYS A 262 -2.38 6.10 3.83
C LYS A 262 -1.23 5.20 4.30
N ASP A 263 -1.55 4.18 5.09
CA ASP A 263 -0.61 3.14 5.53
C ASP A 263 -0.87 1.80 4.80
N GLY A 264 -1.54 1.88 3.64
CA GLY A 264 -1.95 0.72 2.86
C GLY A 264 -0.85 0.12 2.00
N PRO A 265 -1.11 -1.06 1.41
CA PRO A 265 -0.13 -1.78 0.62
C PRO A 265 0.15 -1.09 -0.72
N SER A 266 1.39 -1.14 -1.20
CA SER A 266 1.74 -0.62 -2.52
C SER A 266 1.47 -1.62 -3.63
N LEU A 267 2.14 -2.77 -3.61
CA LEU A 267 2.04 -3.80 -4.63
C LEU A 267 1.13 -4.93 -4.13
N GLY A 268 0.24 -5.42 -4.99
CA GLY A 268 -0.52 -6.64 -4.73
C GLY A 268 -1.26 -7.15 -5.95
N GLY A 269 -1.91 -8.31 -5.83
CA GLY A 269 -2.54 -8.99 -6.96
C GLY A 269 -4.07 -9.02 -6.94
N PHE A 270 -4.72 -7.87 -6.82
CA PHE A 270 -6.17 -7.71 -6.87
C PHE A 270 -6.59 -6.62 -7.87
N VAL A 271 -7.75 -6.78 -8.50
CA VAL A 271 -8.31 -5.75 -9.39
C VAL A 271 -8.67 -4.48 -8.60
N VAL A 272 -8.67 -3.35 -9.31
CA VAL A 272 -9.02 -2.01 -8.80
C VAL A 272 -10.03 -1.36 -9.75
N PRO A 273 -11.34 -1.45 -9.47
CA PRO A 273 -12.38 -0.88 -10.34
C PRO A 273 -12.54 0.64 -10.28
N ALA A 274 -12.05 1.30 -9.24
CA ALA A 274 -12.12 2.75 -9.10
C ALA A 274 -11.09 3.30 -8.12
N VAL A 275 -10.82 4.60 -8.18
CA VAL A 275 -9.88 5.32 -7.31
C VAL A 275 -10.54 6.58 -6.78
N VAL A 276 -10.48 6.80 -5.46
CA VAL A 276 -10.98 8.00 -4.79
C VAL A 276 -10.16 9.23 -5.19
N ILE A 277 -10.86 10.29 -5.61
CA ILE A 277 -10.22 11.55 -6.02
C ILE A 277 -9.53 12.22 -4.83
N GLU A 278 -8.42 12.92 -5.08
CA GLU A 278 -7.59 13.57 -4.08
C GLU A 278 -8.41 14.50 -3.17
N ALA A 279 -9.36 15.25 -3.75
CA ALA A 279 -10.21 16.19 -3.04
C ALA A 279 -11.13 15.52 -2.00
N ASP A 280 -11.48 14.24 -2.17
CA ASP A 280 -12.37 13.49 -1.28
C ASP A 280 -11.63 12.49 -0.37
N ARG A 281 -10.32 12.26 -0.57
CA ARG A 281 -9.53 11.32 0.25
C ARG A 281 -9.59 11.60 1.74
N TRP A 282 -9.77 12.86 2.13
CA TRP A 282 -9.88 13.23 3.53
C TRP A 282 -11.06 12.55 4.25
N MET A 283 -12.15 12.27 3.53
CA MET A 283 -13.33 11.59 4.05
C MET A 283 -12.99 10.19 4.54
N LEU A 284 -12.04 9.51 3.87
CA LEU A 284 -11.58 8.17 4.24
C LEU A 284 -10.97 8.14 5.64
N GLY A 285 -10.34 9.25 6.09
CA GLY A 285 -9.83 9.40 7.44
C GLY A 285 -10.92 9.54 8.50
N GLN A 286 -12.15 9.89 8.10
CA GLN A 286 -13.28 10.12 9.00
C GLN A 286 -14.30 8.98 9.03
N LEU A 287 -14.35 8.14 7.97
CA LEU A 287 -15.25 6.99 7.89
C LEU A 287 -15.18 6.13 9.16
N ARG A 288 -16.34 5.93 9.77
CA ARG A 288 -16.53 5.14 10.99
C ARG A 288 -17.21 3.82 10.66
N ALA A 289 -16.93 2.78 11.45
CA ALA A 289 -17.63 1.50 11.33
C ALA A 289 -19.16 1.72 11.44
N GLY A 290 -19.90 1.19 10.46
CA GLY A 290 -21.35 1.39 10.33
C GLY A 290 -21.78 2.55 9.44
N ASP A 291 -20.87 3.47 9.08
CA ASP A 291 -21.17 4.53 8.12
C ASP A 291 -21.59 3.96 6.77
N THR A 292 -22.46 4.68 6.07
CA THR A 292 -22.85 4.36 4.70
C THR A 292 -22.02 5.17 3.70
N VAL A 293 -21.55 4.53 2.63
CA VAL A 293 -20.76 5.14 1.56
C VAL A 293 -21.40 4.84 0.21
N GLN A 294 -21.70 5.89 -0.55
CA GLN A 294 -22.04 5.80 -1.96
C GLN A 294 -20.85 6.27 -2.81
N LEU A 295 -20.44 5.43 -3.76
CA LEU A 295 -19.34 5.74 -4.68
C LEU A 295 -19.90 6.46 -5.90
N VAL A 296 -19.47 7.70 -6.14
CA VAL A 296 -20.00 8.54 -7.22
C VAL A 296 -18.94 8.67 -8.32
N PRO A 297 -19.10 8.02 -9.48
CA PRO A 297 -18.15 8.18 -10.58
C PRO A 297 -18.15 9.63 -11.08
N VAL A 298 -16.96 10.20 -11.32
CA VAL A 298 -16.77 11.55 -11.87
C VAL A 298 -15.68 11.54 -12.95
N THR A 299 -15.54 12.64 -13.69
CA THR A 299 -14.47 12.77 -14.70
C THR A 299 -13.19 13.32 -14.07
N VAL A 300 -12.07 13.21 -14.80
CA VAL A 300 -10.77 13.77 -14.39
C VAL A 300 -10.85 15.30 -14.27
N GLU A 301 -11.64 15.97 -15.11
CA GLU A 301 -11.86 17.41 -15.08
C GLU A 301 -12.59 17.83 -13.79
N THR A 302 -13.66 17.13 -13.41
CA THR A 302 -14.35 17.36 -12.13
C THR A 302 -13.43 17.14 -10.93
N ALA A 303 -12.55 16.14 -11.00
CA ALA A 303 -11.55 15.91 -9.96
C ALA A 303 -10.52 17.04 -9.88
N ALA A 304 -10.08 17.57 -11.03
CA ALA A 304 -9.16 18.70 -11.14
C ALA A 304 -9.78 20.00 -10.57
N GLU A 305 -11.02 20.30 -10.92
CA GLU A 305 -11.76 21.46 -10.37
C GLU A 305 -11.86 21.36 -8.84
N ALA A 306 -12.23 20.20 -8.32
CA ALA A 306 -12.39 19.99 -6.88
C ALA A 306 -11.08 20.15 -6.10
N ILE A 307 -9.94 19.73 -6.66
CA ILE A 307 -8.65 19.88 -5.99
C ILE A 307 -8.13 21.32 -6.08
N GLU A 308 -8.38 22.04 -7.19
CA GLU A 308 -8.04 23.45 -7.32
C GLU A 308 -8.83 24.33 -6.35
N GLU A 309 -10.13 24.08 -6.18
CA GLU A 309 -10.95 24.75 -5.16
C GLU A 309 -10.37 24.55 -3.76
N ARG A 310 -9.96 23.32 -3.42
CA ARG A 310 -9.31 23.02 -2.14
C ARG A 310 -7.98 23.76 -1.97
N ARG A 311 -7.14 23.80 -3.01
CA ARG A 311 -5.84 24.50 -2.99
C ARG A 311 -6.02 26.01 -2.83
N ALA A 312 -6.97 26.60 -3.56
CA ALA A 312 -7.32 28.01 -3.44
C ALA A 312 -7.76 28.35 -2.00
N TRP A 313 -8.64 27.53 -1.42
CA TRP A 313 -9.08 27.72 -0.04
C TRP A 313 -7.93 27.64 0.97
N LEU A 314 -7.06 26.62 0.87
CA LEU A 314 -5.91 26.47 1.76
C LEU A 314 -4.85 27.57 1.57
N SER A 315 -4.82 28.23 0.42
CA SER A 315 -3.91 29.37 0.17
C SER A 315 -4.41 30.69 0.78
N ASP A 316 -5.72 30.83 0.97
CA ASP A 316 -6.33 32.00 1.60
C ASP A 316 -7.58 31.60 2.42
N LEU A 317 -7.36 31.36 3.72
CA LEU A 317 -8.39 30.94 4.67
C LEU A 317 -9.50 31.97 4.88
N ARG A 318 -9.38 33.20 4.36
CA ARG A 318 -10.44 34.21 4.40
C ARG A 318 -11.53 33.94 3.36
N GLN A 319 -11.22 33.15 2.34
CA GLN A 319 -12.21 32.70 1.37
C GLN A 319 -13.10 31.65 2.02
N GLU A 320 -14.39 31.74 1.75
CA GLU A 320 -15.30 30.66 2.11
C GLU A 320 -15.07 29.46 1.19
N PRO A 321 -15.14 28.22 1.71
CA PRO A 321 -15.06 27.04 0.87
C PRO A 321 -16.21 27.09 -0.14
N ALA A 322 -15.91 26.75 -1.41
CA ALA A 322 -16.92 26.70 -2.45
C ALA A 322 -18.05 25.72 -2.04
N PRO A 323 -19.32 26.10 -2.21
CA PRO A 323 -20.42 25.20 -1.93
C PRO A 323 -20.31 23.97 -2.85
N ARG A 324 -20.40 22.78 -2.25
CA ARG A 324 -20.31 21.52 -3.01
C ARG A 324 -21.51 21.43 -3.97
N ALA A 325 -21.26 21.63 -5.26
CA ALA A 325 -22.30 21.55 -6.29
C ALA A 325 -22.93 20.15 -6.32
N ALA A 326 -24.17 20.06 -6.82
CA ALA A 326 -24.81 18.77 -7.08
C ALA A 326 -23.91 17.96 -8.01
N ILE A 327 -23.54 16.75 -7.58
CA ILE A 327 -22.55 15.93 -8.29
C ILE A 327 -23.22 15.31 -9.51
N ALA A 328 -22.83 15.76 -10.70
CA ALA A 328 -23.19 15.06 -11.94
C ALA A 328 -22.34 13.78 -12.03
N ALA A 329 -22.99 12.62 -12.07
CA ALA A 329 -22.29 11.36 -12.27
C ALA A 329 -21.61 11.34 -13.66
N GLY A 330 -20.31 11.06 -13.67
CA GLY A 330 -19.50 10.84 -14.86
C GLY A 330 -19.67 9.43 -15.42
N PRO A 331 -18.86 9.05 -16.44
CA PRO A 331 -18.87 7.70 -16.99
C PRO A 331 -18.49 6.69 -15.90
N ALA A 332 -19.07 5.49 -15.97
CA ALA A 332 -18.83 4.40 -15.03
C ALA A 332 -17.77 3.40 -15.54
N ARG A 333 -16.94 3.77 -16.52
CA ARG A 333 -15.99 2.86 -17.19
C ARG A 333 -14.60 3.49 -17.24
N PRO A 334 -13.52 2.67 -17.21
CA PRO A 334 -12.16 3.19 -17.21
C PRO A 334 -11.80 3.89 -18.52
N ASP A 335 -11.13 5.04 -18.44
CA ASP A 335 -10.60 5.74 -19.61
C ASP A 335 -9.32 5.08 -20.11
N VAL A 336 -9.31 4.72 -21.39
CA VAL A 336 -8.13 4.22 -22.11
C VAL A 336 -7.53 5.38 -22.88
N LEU A 337 -6.34 5.82 -22.48
CA LEU A 337 -5.65 6.93 -23.12
C LEU A 337 -4.81 6.48 -24.33
N HIS A 338 -4.34 5.24 -24.30
CA HIS A 338 -3.55 4.68 -25.40
C HIS A 338 -3.67 3.16 -25.44
N ARG A 339 -3.66 2.61 -26.66
CA ARG A 339 -3.55 1.17 -26.93
C ARG A 339 -2.58 0.95 -28.08
N SER A 340 -1.71 -0.04 -27.93
CA SER A 340 -0.77 -0.47 -28.95
C SER A 340 -0.86 -1.97 -29.16
N ASP A 341 -0.95 -2.38 -30.42
CA ASP A 341 -0.87 -3.79 -30.85
C ASP A 341 0.58 -4.20 -31.17
N GLY A 342 1.57 -3.47 -30.64
CA GLY A 342 2.99 -3.78 -30.76
C GLY A 342 3.39 -5.09 -30.09
N THR A 343 4.69 -5.36 -29.97
CA THR A 343 5.20 -6.57 -29.30
C THR A 343 6.12 -6.17 -28.13
N PRO A 344 5.66 -6.31 -26.86
CA PRO A 344 4.34 -6.80 -26.45
C PRO A 344 3.23 -5.76 -26.71
N PRO A 345 1.96 -6.19 -26.86
CA PRO A 345 0.83 -5.26 -26.89
C PRO A 345 0.70 -4.60 -25.52
N TYR A 346 0.26 -3.36 -25.45
CA TYR A 346 0.06 -2.68 -24.17
C TYR A 346 -1.08 -1.68 -24.20
N THR A 347 -1.64 -1.40 -23.02
CA THR A 347 -2.68 -0.39 -22.80
C THR A 347 -2.26 0.57 -21.71
N ILE A 348 -2.61 1.85 -21.85
CA ILE A 348 -2.43 2.89 -20.83
C ILE A 348 -3.81 3.36 -20.38
N ARG A 349 -4.11 3.20 -19.08
CA ARG A 349 -5.39 3.57 -18.47
C ARG A 349 -5.21 4.58 -17.34
N CYS A 350 -6.23 5.39 -17.10
CA CYS A 350 -6.32 6.16 -15.87
C CYS A 350 -6.48 5.23 -14.66
N ALA A 351 -5.76 5.54 -13.58
CA ALA A 351 -5.85 4.88 -12.28
C ALA A 351 -6.08 5.96 -11.19
N GLY A 352 -7.16 6.72 -11.35
CA GLY A 352 -7.34 8.01 -10.69
C GLY A 352 -6.87 9.19 -11.56
N GLU A 353 -7.08 10.40 -11.08
CA GLU A 353 -6.71 11.66 -11.74
C GLU A 353 -5.21 12.00 -11.59
N ARG A 354 -4.47 11.18 -10.83
CA ARG A 354 -3.04 11.35 -10.55
C ARG A 354 -2.17 10.17 -10.96
N HIS A 355 -2.76 9.12 -11.52
CA HIS A 355 -1.98 7.96 -11.91
C HIS A 355 -2.38 7.41 -13.26
N LEU A 356 -1.38 6.88 -13.96
CA LEU A 356 -1.56 6.03 -15.13
C LEU A 356 -1.08 4.63 -14.81
N LEU A 357 -1.83 3.63 -15.27
CA LEU A 357 -1.39 2.25 -15.30
C LEU A 357 -1.10 1.86 -16.75
N VAL A 358 0.16 1.49 -17.02
CA VAL A 358 0.54 0.76 -18.24
C VAL A 358 0.43 -0.72 -17.92
N GLU A 359 -0.28 -1.49 -18.75
CA GLU A 359 -0.32 -2.96 -18.69
C GLU A 359 0.12 -3.54 -20.03
N ALA A 360 1.09 -4.43 -20.02
CA ALA A 360 1.70 -5.00 -21.22
C ALA A 360 1.54 -6.53 -21.29
N GLY A 361 1.48 -7.06 -22.51
CA GLY A 361 1.41 -8.48 -22.80
C GLY A 361 0.09 -9.17 -22.41
N PRO A 362 -0.01 -10.49 -22.60
CA PRO A 362 -1.11 -11.31 -22.12
C PRO A 362 -1.20 -11.35 -20.58
N THR A 363 -2.31 -11.87 -20.06
CA THR A 363 -2.57 -12.09 -18.61
C THR A 363 -1.91 -13.36 -18.09
N GLU A 364 -0.62 -13.51 -18.38
CA GLU A 364 0.24 -14.61 -17.93
C GLU A 364 1.61 -14.07 -17.50
N LEU A 365 2.40 -14.88 -16.80
CA LEU A 365 3.77 -14.50 -16.49
C LEU A 365 4.66 -14.65 -17.73
N ASP A 366 5.07 -13.52 -18.28
CA ASP A 366 6.10 -13.42 -19.31
C ASP A 366 7.27 -12.55 -18.82
N LEU A 367 8.45 -13.15 -18.67
CA LEU A 367 9.65 -12.44 -18.25
C LEU A 367 10.16 -11.47 -19.32
N THR A 368 9.89 -11.72 -20.61
CA THR A 368 10.19 -10.80 -21.70
C THR A 368 9.38 -9.52 -21.56
N VAL A 369 8.08 -9.64 -21.24
CA VAL A 369 7.22 -8.49 -20.89
C VAL A 369 7.72 -7.77 -19.64
N ARG A 370 8.15 -8.51 -18.62
CA ARG A 370 8.69 -7.89 -17.40
C ARG A 370 9.93 -7.06 -17.67
N VAL A 371 10.87 -7.56 -18.49
CA VAL A 371 12.04 -6.80 -18.92
C VAL A 371 11.62 -5.60 -19.77
N TRP A 372 10.64 -5.74 -20.65
CA TRP A 372 10.09 -4.61 -21.41
C TRP A 372 9.55 -3.49 -20.51
N ILE A 373 8.78 -3.84 -19.47
CA ILE A 373 8.29 -2.89 -18.46
C ILE A 373 9.47 -2.19 -17.76
N HIS A 374 10.53 -2.93 -17.45
CA HIS A 374 11.74 -2.35 -16.85
C HIS A 374 12.40 -1.34 -17.77
N LEU A 375 12.56 -1.68 -19.06
CA LEU A 375 13.16 -0.81 -20.05
C LEU A 375 12.34 0.46 -20.26
N LEU A 376 11.00 0.35 -20.29
CA LEU A 376 10.12 1.51 -20.34
C LEU A 376 10.29 2.40 -19.11
N ALA A 377 10.33 1.80 -17.91
CA ALA A 377 10.54 2.53 -16.67
C ALA A 377 11.91 3.22 -16.65
N GLN A 378 12.97 2.56 -17.09
CA GLN A 378 14.31 3.15 -17.21
C GLN A 378 14.34 4.31 -18.22
N ALA A 379 13.69 4.15 -19.38
CA ALA A 379 13.62 5.18 -20.41
C ALA A 379 12.89 6.44 -19.91
N LEU A 380 11.80 6.27 -19.16
CA LEU A 380 11.09 7.38 -18.54
C LEU A 380 11.93 8.01 -17.41
N ARG A 381 12.59 7.23 -16.56
CA ARG A 381 13.49 7.76 -15.52
C ARG A 381 14.64 8.59 -16.10
N ALA A 382 15.25 8.13 -17.20
CA ALA A 382 16.34 8.82 -17.87
C ALA A 382 15.90 10.17 -18.48
N ASN A 383 14.62 10.30 -18.83
CA ASN A 383 14.04 11.52 -19.40
C ASN A 383 12.86 12.02 -18.56
N ARG A 384 12.95 11.94 -17.22
CA ARG A 384 11.81 12.14 -16.33
C ARG A 384 11.19 13.53 -16.53
N PRO A 385 9.91 13.61 -16.97
CA PRO A 385 9.20 14.88 -17.05
C PRO A 385 9.05 15.50 -15.67
N ASP A 386 9.13 16.82 -15.63
CA ASP A 386 8.80 17.57 -14.44
C ASP A 386 7.32 17.35 -14.09
N GLY A 387 7.04 16.93 -12.86
CA GLY A 387 5.70 16.53 -12.42
C GLY A 387 5.47 15.02 -12.31
N VAL A 388 6.31 14.14 -12.87
CA VAL A 388 6.27 12.70 -12.49
C VAL A 388 6.81 12.58 -11.07
N THR A 389 6.03 12.05 -10.12
CA THR A 389 6.40 11.96 -8.70
C THR A 389 6.91 10.59 -8.28
N GLU A 390 6.31 9.52 -8.81
CA GLU A 390 6.69 8.13 -8.50
C GLU A 390 6.46 7.21 -9.69
N MET A 391 7.17 6.08 -9.70
CA MET A 391 7.03 5.03 -10.71
C MET A 391 7.18 3.67 -10.03
N VAL A 392 6.14 2.83 -10.11
CA VAL A 392 6.15 1.50 -9.50
C VAL A 392 6.02 0.42 -10.56
N GLU A 393 7.04 -0.41 -10.63
CA GLU A 393 7.09 -1.57 -11.52
C GLU A 393 6.41 -2.77 -10.86
N GLY A 394 5.37 -3.29 -11.50
CA GLY A 394 4.76 -4.58 -11.19
C GLY A 394 5.29 -5.68 -12.11
N VAL A 395 4.62 -6.84 -12.09
CA VAL A 395 5.01 -8.00 -12.91
C VAL A 395 4.92 -7.71 -14.41
N ARG A 396 3.80 -7.13 -14.84
CA ARG A 396 3.49 -6.81 -16.24
C ARG A 396 2.91 -5.41 -16.41
N SER A 397 3.18 -4.56 -15.43
CA SER A 397 2.58 -3.23 -15.35
C SER A 397 3.54 -2.19 -14.81
N LEU A 398 3.31 -0.93 -15.17
CA LEU A 398 4.00 0.24 -14.63
C LEU A 398 2.95 1.24 -14.17
N LEU A 399 2.91 1.55 -12.87
CA LEU A 399 2.10 2.63 -12.33
C LEU A 399 2.94 3.90 -12.27
N ILE A 400 2.45 4.99 -12.85
CA ILE A 400 3.11 6.29 -12.84
C ILE A 400 2.23 7.24 -12.04
N ALA A 401 2.80 7.89 -11.02
CA ALA A 401 2.16 8.95 -10.26
C ALA A 401 2.63 10.32 -10.77
N VAL A 402 1.71 11.28 -10.83
CA VAL A 402 2.01 12.67 -11.20
C VAL A 402 1.50 13.68 -10.18
N ASP A 403 2.14 14.84 -10.18
CA ASP A 403 1.59 16.09 -9.68
C ASP A 403 0.68 16.70 -10.74
N SER A 404 -0.63 16.58 -10.53
CA SER A 404 -1.66 17.06 -11.47
C SER A 404 -1.63 18.57 -11.67
N ALA A 405 -0.98 19.35 -10.79
CA ALA A 405 -0.79 20.79 -10.96
C ALA A 405 0.24 21.11 -12.06
N ARG A 406 1.13 20.16 -12.37
CA ARG A 406 2.33 20.38 -13.20
C ARG A 406 2.32 19.58 -14.49
N LEU A 407 1.66 18.42 -14.50
CA LEU A 407 1.72 17.49 -15.63
C LEU A 407 0.39 16.75 -15.81
N GLY A 408 -0.17 16.83 -17.01
CA GLY A 408 -1.42 16.17 -17.36
C GLY A 408 -1.23 14.69 -17.73
N LEU A 409 -2.23 13.86 -17.42
CA LEU A 409 -2.17 12.41 -17.70
C LEU A 409 -2.06 12.09 -19.20
N VAL A 410 -2.73 12.85 -20.08
CA VAL A 410 -2.65 12.66 -21.53
C VAL A 410 -1.22 12.85 -22.03
N GLU A 411 -0.53 13.90 -21.58
CA GLU A 411 0.86 14.19 -21.95
C GLU A 411 1.81 13.07 -21.53
N VAL A 412 1.62 12.51 -20.32
CA VAL A 412 2.42 11.36 -19.86
C VAL A 412 2.14 10.12 -20.70
N ALA A 413 0.89 9.86 -21.06
CA ALA A 413 0.52 8.72 -21.90
C ALA A 413 1.15 8.81 -23.30
N GLU A 414 1.11 9.98 -23.94
CA GLU A 414 1.75 10.22 -25.24
C GLU A 414 3.27 10.01 -25.16
N ARG A 415 3.89 10.48 -24.08
CA ARG A 415 5.33 10.30 -23.87
C ARG A 415 5.72 8.84 -23.64
N LEU A 416 4.94 8.11 -22.85
CA LEU A 416 5.13 6.67 -22.65
C LEU A 416 5.00 5.91 -23.98
N ALA A 417 4.01 6.25 -24.79
CA ALA A 417 3.83 5.67 -26.12
C ALA A 417 5.02 5.97 -27.03
N PHE A 418 5.55 7.20 -27.01
CA PHE A 418 6.75 7.56 -27.76
C PHE A 418 7.97 6.75 -27.29
N LEU A 419 8.23 6.70 -25.98
CA LEU A 419 9.37 5.95 -25.43
C LEU A 419 9.29 4.45 -25.75
N ALA A 420 8.09 3.86 -25.74
CA ALA A 420 7.85 2.47 -26.07
C ALA A 420 8.32 2.07 -27.47
N THR A 421 8.33 3.00 -28.44
CA THR A 421 8.80 2.73 -29.82
C THR A 421 10.32 2.62 -29.94
N GLY A 422 11.07 3.15 -28.98
CA GLY A 422 12.52 3.23 -29.01
C GLY A 422 13.23 2.28 -28.04
N LEU A 423 12.51 1.35 -27.41
CA LEU A 423 13.10 0.41 -26.46
C LEU A 423 13.96 -0.63 -27.17
N ALA A 424 15.04 -1.05 -26.52
CA ALA A 424 15.80 -2.21 -26.96
C ALA A 424 14.95 -3.48 -26.89
N ASP A 425 15.23 -4.45 -27.76
CA ASP A 425 14.59 -5.76 -27.71
C ASP A 425 14.94 -6.47 -26.39
N PRO A 426 13.95 -6.78 -25.53
CA PRO A 426 14.18 -7.46 -24.25
C PRO A 426 14.97 -8.77 -24.38
N GLU A 427 14.86 -9.49 -25.50
CA GLU A 427 15.59 -10.76 -25.75
C GLU A 427 17.11 -10.54 -25.91
N THR A 428 17.52 -9.31 -26.23
CA THR A 428 18.94 -8.96 -26.47
C THR A 428 19.62 -8.28 -25.28
N VAL A 429 18.84 -7.89 -24.26
CA VAL A 429 19.35 -7.12 -23.12
C VAL A 429 19.92 -8.05 -22.05
N VAL A 430 21.08 -7.66 -21.52
CA VAL A 430 21.67 -8.25 -20.32
C VAL A 430 21.58 -7.22 -19.20
N LEU A 431 20.81 -7.54 -18.16
CA LEU A 431 20.63 -6.67 -17.00
C LEU A 431 21.67 -6.97 -15.92
N PRO A 432 22.26 -5.95 -15.29
CA PRO A 432 23.07 -6.15 -14.10
C PRO A 432 22.17 -6.66 -12.97
N ALA A 433 22.63 -7.70 -12.28
CA ALA A 433 21.91 -8.34 -11.19
C ALA A 433 22.86 -8.61 -10.01
N ARG A 434 22.30 -9.11 -8.91
CA ARG A 434 23.06 -9.66 -7.79
C ARG A 434 22.49 -11.02 -7.47
N GLU A 435 23.33 -12.01 -7.23
CA GLU A 435 22.87 -13.21 -6.54
C GLU A 435 22.85 -12.92 -5.04
N VAL A 436 21.71 -13.18 -4.39
CA VAL A 436 21.49 -12.92 -2.97
C VAL A 436 21.19 -14.25 -2.29
N THR A 437 22.12 -14.74 -1.48
CA THR A 437 21.93 -15.98 -0.73
C THR A 437 21.34 -15.70 0.65
N LEU A 438 20.13 -16.19 0.88
CA LEU A 438 19.39 -16.02 2.12
C LEU A 438 19.35 -17.34 2.92
N PRO A 439 19.67 -17.36 4.23
CA PRO A 439 19.39 -18.51 5.06
C PRO A 439 17.88 -18.67 5.25
N ILE A 440 17.37 -19.91 5.24
CA ILE A 440 15.94 -20.20 5.47
C ILE A 440 15.78 -21.30 6.52
N ALA A 441 14.97 -21.04 7.53
CA ALA A 441 14.42 -22.08 8.39
C ALA A 441 13.07 -22.50 7.81
N PHE A 442 13.04 -23.65 7.15
CA PHE A 442 11.80 -24.25 6.66
C PHE A 442 10.91 -24.68 7.83
N ASP A 443 9.61 -24.69 7.60
CA ASP A 443 8.60 -25.17 8.56
C ASP A 443 8.66 -24.46 9.94
N HIS A 444 9.02 -23.18 9.93
CA HIS A 444 9.28 -22.41 11.14
C HIS A 444 8.02 -22.31 12.04
N PRO A 445 8.13 -22.46 13.39
CA PRO A 445 6.99 -22.43 14.31
C PRO A 445 6.07 -21.20 14.21
N GLU A 446 6.64 -20.00 14.02
CA GLU A 446 5.83 -18.79 13.82
C GLU A 446 4.92 -18.81 12.57
N ALA A 447 5.27 -19.58 11.53
CA ALA A 447 4.39 -19.74 10.37
C ALA A 447 3.12 -20.53 10.76
N HIS A 448 3.26 -21.57 11.58
CA HIS A 448 2.14 -22.33 12.14
C HIS A 448 1.26 -21.48 13.07
N GLU A 449 1.88 -20.59 13.86
CA GLU A 449 1.15 -19.64 14.68
C GLU A 449 0.28 -18.70 13.82
N ALA A 450 0.77 -18.25 12.67
CA ALA A 450 -0.03 -17.43 11.74
C ALA A 450 -1.23 -18.22 11.20
N MET A 451 -1.04 -19.48 10.83
CA MET A 451 -2.13 -20.36 10.35
C MET A 451 -3.16 -20.62 11.45
N ARG A 452 -2.71 -20.86 12.69
CA ARG A 452 -3.57 -21.07 13.86
C ARG A 452 -4.42 -19.84 14.16
N ARG A 453 -3.83 -18.64 14.18
CA ARG A 453 -4.56 -17.38 14.37
C ARG A 453 -5.62 -17.20 13.29
N TYR A 454 -5.24 -17.40 12.03
CA TYR A 454 -6.16 -17.27 10.89
C TYR A 454 -7.35 -18.24 10.97
N ALA A 455 -7.10 -19.52 11.22
CA ALA A 455 -8.16 -20.51 11.36
C ALA A 455 -9.08 -20.22 12.56
N THR A 456 -8.56 -19.59 13.61
CA THR A 456 -9.37 -19.26 14.80
C THR A 456 -10.23 -18.01 14.59
N SER A 457 -9.69 -16.94 14.00
CA SER A 457 -10.31 -15.62 14.02
C SER A 457 -10.84 -15.12 12.67
N VAL A 458 -10.49 -15.79 11.57
CA VAL A 458 -10.83 -15.32 10.22
C VAL A 458 -11.61 -16.37 9.45
N ARG A 459 -11.05 -17.58 9.27
CA ARG A 459 -11.68 -18.64 8.47
C ARG A 459 -11.34 -20.05 8.97
N PRO A 460 -12.19 -20.66 9.82
CA PRO A 460 -11.94 -21.99 10.40
C PRO A 460 -11.92 -23.15 9.40
N ASP A 461 -12.60 -23.02 8.26
CA ASP A 461 -12.75 -24.06 7.23
C ASP A 461 -11.75 -23.90 6.07
N ALA A 462 -10.69 -23.10 6.25
CA ALA A 462 -9.75 -22.80 5.20
C ALA A 462 -8.97 -24.05 4.73
N PRO A 463 -9.03 -24.43 3.45
CA PRO A 463 -8.42 -25.68 2.97
C PRO A 463 -6.88 -25.76 3.06
N TRP A 464 -6.24 -24.59 3.15
CA TRP A 464 -4.80 -24.44 3.30
C TRP A 464 -4.33 -24.48 4.77
N CYS A 465 -5.25 -24.52 5.73
CA CYS A 465 -4.96 -24.72 7.15
C CYS A 465 -5.27 -26.18 7.56
N PRO A 466 -4.57 -26.73 8.57
CA PRO A 466 -3.60 -26.10 9.45
C PRO A 466 -2.16 -26.05 8.91
N ASP A 467 -1.89 -26.59 7.71
CA ASP A 467 -0.54 -26.71 7.17
C ASP A 467 -0.46 -26.26 5.70
N ASN A 468 0.15 -25.10 5.48
CA ASN A 468 0.33 -24.52 4.15
C ASN A 468 1.29 -25.34 3.26
N VAL A 469 2.31 -25.98 3.84
CA VAL A 469 3.27 -26.80 3.07
C VAL A 469 2.57 -28.05 2.56
N GLU A 470 1.78 -28.70 3.42
CA GLU A 470 0.96 -29.85 3.02
C GLU A 470 -0.07 -29.45 1.95
N PHE A 471 -0.66 -28.26 2.06
CA PHE A 471 -1.51 -27.74 0.99
C PHE A 471 -0.75 -27.57 -0.33
N ILE A 472 0.42 -26.93 -0.32
CA ILE A 472 1.28 -26.76 -1.51
C ILE A 472 1.62 -28.12 -2.14
N ARG A 473 1.94 -29.12 -1.32
CA ARG A 473 2.21 -30.49 -1.77
C ARG A 473 1.02 -31.06 -2.53
N ARG A 474 -0.20 -30.99 -1.97
CA ARG A 474 -1.42 -31.52 -2.60
C ARG A 474 -1.71 -30.87 -3.93
N VAL A 475 -1.65 -29.53 -4.02
CA VAL A 475 -2.00 -28.79 -5.25
C VAL A 475 -0.95 -28.88 -6.35
N ASN A 476 0.24 -29.42 -6.05
CA ASN A 476 1.31 -29.62 -7.02
C ASN A 476 1.59 -31.11 -7.33
N ASP A 477 0.78 -32.03 -6.82
CA ASP A 477 0.94 -33.49 -6.98
C ASP A 477 2.33 -34.04 -6.59
N LEU A 478 2.84 -33.53 -5.47
CA LEU A 478 4.09 -33.99 -4.87
C LEU A 478 3.82 -35.17 -3.93
N GLN A 479 4.72 -36.15 -3.90
CA GLN A 479 4.52 -37.38 -3.13
C GLN A 479 4.77 -37.15 -1.64
N HIS A 480 5.80 -36.36 -1.34
CA HIS A 480 6.25 -36.08 0.02
C HIS A 480 6.26 -34.59 0.31
N ARG A 481 5.99 -34.24 1.57
CA ARG A 481 5.96 -32.85 2.05
C ARG A 481 7.30 -32.14 1.84
N ASP A 482 8.41 -32.85 2.06
CA ASP A 482 9.78 -32.31 1.94
C ASP A 482 10.17 -31.95 0.50
N GLU A 483 9.49 -32.50 -0.51
CA GLU A 483 9.71 -32.10 -1.91
C GLU A 483 9.41 -30.61 -2.14
N VAL A 484 8.50 -30.02 -1.36
CA VAL A 484 8.24 -28.58 -1.39
C VAL A 484 9.50 -27.81 -1.02
N PHE A 485 10.21 -28.22 0.04
CA PHE A 485 11.42 -27.56 0.51
C PHE A 485 12.58 -27.76 -0.47
N GLU A 486 12.74 -28.96 -1.04
CA GLU A 486 13.77 -29.21 -2.04
C GLU A 486 13.58 -28.37 -3.30
N ILE A 487 12.33 -28.21 -3.78
CA ILE A 487 12.04 -27.34 -4.91
C ILE A 487 12.36 -25.88 -4.56
N VAL A 488 11.98 -25.41 -3.37
CA VAL A 488 12.27 -24.04 -2.94
C VAL A 488 13.78 -23.78 -2.82
N ARG A 489 14.54 -24.75 -2.31
CA ARG A 489 15.99 -24.66 -2.17
C ARG A 489 16.72 -24.73 -3.52
N ALA A 490 16.24 -25.54 -4.45
CA ALA A 490 16.86 -25.73 -5.77
C ALA A 490 16.68 -24.52 -6.70
N ALA A 491 15.63 -23.73 -6.46
CA ALA A 491 15.25 -22.60 -7.30
C ALA A 491 16.21 -21.40 -7.21
N THR A 492 16.31 -20.70 -8.33
CA THR A 492 16.83 -19.32 -8.39
C THR A 492 15.65 -18.41 -8.68
N TYR A 493 15.37 -17.48 -7.78
CA TYR A 493 14.20 -16.60 -7.85
C TYR A 493 14.60 -15.22 -8.35
N LEU A 494 14.03 -14.77 -9.46
CA LEU A 494 14.18 -13.41 -9.95
C LEU A 494 13.21 -12.49 -9.21
N VAL A 495 13.72 -11.45 -8.56
CA VAL A 495 12.90 -10.38 -7.99
C VAL A 495 12.34 -9.53 -9.14
N VAL A 496 11.03 -9.58 -9.33
CA VAL A 496 10.33 -8.84 -10.39
C VAL A 496 9.68 -7.55 -9.88
N GLY A 497 9.67 -7.30 -8.57
CA GLY A 497 9.15 -6.07 -7.97
C GLY A 497 9.41 -6.06 -6.47
N LEU A 498 9.18 -4.90 -5.84
CA LEU A 498 9.32 -4.71 -4.39
C LEU A 498 8.02 -4.12 -3.82
N GLY A 499 7.83 -4.27 -2.51
CA GLY A 499 6.63 -3.79 -1.81
C GLY A 499 5.44 -4.74 -1.87
N ASP A 500 5.65 -6.04 -2.13
CA ASP A 500 4.63 -7.12 -2.06
C ASP A 500 4.89 -8.03 -0.85
N VAL A 501 4.39 -7.72 0.36
CA VAL A 501 3.75 -6.46 0.74
C VAL A 501 4.59 -5.71 1.77
N TYR A 502 4.76 -4.41 1.53
CA TYR A 502 5.50 -3.44 2.35
C TYR A 502 7.03 -3.60 2.42
N LEU A 503 7.72 -2.50 2.72
CA LEU A 503 9.10 -2.41 3.22
C LEU A 503 10.10 -3.35 2.50
N GLY A 504 10.23 -3.21 1.19
CA GLY A 504 11.19 -3.95 0.37
C GLY A 504 10.88 -5.44 0.22
N ALA A 505 9.70 -5.90 0.63
CA ALA A 505 9.26 -7.27 0.41
C ALA A 505 9.26 -7.57 -1.10
N PRO A 506 9.98 -8.59 -1.58
CA PRO A 506 10.06 -8.88 -2.98
C PRO A 506 8.79 -9.60 -3.45
N VAL A 507 8.36 -9.32 -4.68
CA VAL A 507 7.67 -10.31 -5.50
C VAL A 507 8.72 -10.96 -6.38
N ALA A 508 8.90 -12.27 -6.23
CA ALA A 508 9.94 -13.00 -6.94
C ALA A 508 9.38 -14.26 -7.62
N VAL A 509 10.04 -14.74 -8.66
CA VAL A 509 9.59 -15.93 -9.40
C VAL A 509 10.76 -16.81 -9.82
N PRO A 510 10.62 -18.15 -9.77
CA PRO A 510 11.64 -19.04 -10.30
C PRO A 510 11.90 -18.81 -11.79
N ILE A 511 13.18 -18.61 -12.14
CA ILE A 511 13.61 -18.50 -13.54
C ILE A 511 13.37 -19.81 -14.29
N ASP A 512 13.59 -20.95 -13.64
CA ASP A 512 13.31 -22.28 -14.16
C ASP A 512 11.82 -22.62 -13.94
N PRO A 513 11.03 -22.83 -15.00
CA PRO A 513 9.62 -23.16 -14.88
C PRO A 513 9.32 -24.42 -14.06
N ARG A 514 10.25 -25.37 -13.97
CA ARG A 514 10.09 -26.61 -13.18
C ARG A 514 10.03 -26.33 -11.67
N HIS A 515 10.56 -25.20 -11.22
CA HIS A 515 10.52 -24.79 -9.83
C HIS A 515 9.31 -23.93 -9.45
N ARG A 516 8.44 -23.58 -10.40
CA ARG A 516 7.22 -22.78 -10.15
C ARG A 516 6.14 -23.63 -9.48
N LEU A 517 6.16 -23.69 -8.16
CA LEU A 517 5.07 -24.23 -7.36
C LEU A 517 3.83 -23.34 -7.53
N VAL A 518 2.70 -23.92 -7.90
CA VAL A 518 1.43 -23.21 -8.08
C VAL A 518 0.61 -23.31 -6.80
N THR A 519 0.06 -22.19 -6.34
CA THR A 519 -0.82 -22.16 -5.17
C THR A 519 -1.83 -21.02 -5.25
N THR A 520 -2.74 -20.91 -4.29
CA THR A 520 -3.65 -19.77 -4.18
C THR A 520 -3.22 -18.81 -3.07
N LYS A 521 -3.56 -17.53 -3.25
CA LYS A 521 -3.59 -16.57 -2.15
C LYS A 521 -4.75 -16.91 -1.21
N TYR A 522 -4.63 -16.54 0.06
CA TYR A 522 -5.67 -16.70 1.09
C TYR A 522 -6.94 -15.91 0.71
N ASN A 523 -8.10 -16.44 1.09
CA ASN A 523 -9.39 -15.78 0.92
C ASN A 523 -10.25 -15.86 2.20
N PRO A 524 -10.45 -14.76 2.94
CA PRO A 524 -9.73 -13.48 2.81
C PRO A 524 -8.27 -13.60 3.30
N ALA A 525 -7.43 -12.59 3.07
CA ALA A 525 -6.04 -12.57 3.52
C ALA A 525 -5.89 -12.62 5.06
N ARG A 526 -4.73 -13.06 5.57
CA ARG A 526 -4.42 -13.02 7.00
C ARG A 526 -4.29 -11.58 7.48
N THR A 527 -4.67 -11.36 8.75
CA THR A 527 -4.44 -10.10 9.46
C THR A 527 -3.06 -10.00 10.11
N TRP A 528 -2.39 -11.14 10.34
CA TRP A 528 -1.03 -11.20 10.90
C TRP A 528 -0.18 -12.28 10.24
N THR A 529 1.05 -11.92 9.92
CA THR A 529 2.11 -12.74 9.35
C THR A 529 3.42 -12.31 10.03
N PRO A 530 4.26 -13.25 10.48
CA PRO A 530 5.50 -12.91 11.16
C PRO A 530 6.50 -12.27 10.20
N GLN A 531 7.34 -11.38 10.73
CA GLN A 531 8.38 -10.72 9.96
C GLN A 531 9.29 -11.74 9.29
N ASN A 532 9.60 -11.51 8.02
CA ASN A 532 10.44 -12.31 7.13
C ASN A 532 9.98 -13.76 7.00
N ALA A 533 8.68 -14.01 7.17
CA ALA A 533 8.07 -15.20 6.60
C ALA A 533 8.32 -15.24 5.09
N VAL A 534 8.58 -16.44 4.61
CA VAL A 534 8.68 -16.74 3.19
C VAL A 534 7.39 -17.43 2.77
N GLY A 535 6.72 -16.89 1.77
CA GLY A 535 5.45 -17.42 1.30
C GLY A 535 5.37 -17.53 -0.21
N ILE A 536 4.47 -18.40 -0.69
CA ILE A 536 4.16 -18.62 -2.11
C ILE A 536 2.69 -18.27 -2.37
N GLY A 537 2.39 -17.51 -3.43
CA GLY A 537 1.04 -17.08 -3.80
C GLY A 537 0.92 -17.03 -5.32
N GLY A 538 0.00 -17.80 -5.91
CA GLY A 538 0.09 -18.07 -7.35
C GLY A 538 1.37 -18.86 -7.62
N ILE A 539 2.23 -18.31 -8.48
CA ILE A 539 3.60 -18.80 -8.75
C ILE A 539 4.69 -17.91 -8.14
N TYR A 540 4.30 -16.89 -7.37
CA TYR A 540 5.20 -15.89 -6.81
C TYR A 540 5.67 -16.26 -5.42
N LEU A 541 6.90 -15.88 -5.10
CA LEU A 541 7.49 -15.91 -3.78
C LEU A 541 7.55 -14.51 -3.19
N CYS A 542 7.24 -14.41 -1.90
CA CYS A 542 7.36 -13.19 -1.10
C CYS A 542 8.23 -13.45 0.14
N VAL A 543 8.97 -12.41 0.57
CA VAL A 543 9.57 -12.32 1.91
C VAL A 543 8.99 -11.10 2.63
N TYR A 544 8.17 -11.32 3.66
CA TYR A 544 7.47 -10.23 4.37
C TYR A 544 8.47 -9.31 5.09
N GLY A 545 8.58 -8.03 4.71
CA GLY A 545 9.58 -7.10 5.29
C GLY A 545 9.35 -6.74 6.76
N MET A 546 8.11 -6.88 7.21
CA MET A 546 7.61 -6.50 8.54
C MET A 546 6.56 -7.50 9.02
N GLU A 547 6.19 -7.42 10.30
CA GLU A 547 4.95 -8.06 10.76
C GLU A 547 3.75 -7.33 10.19
N GLY A 548 2.73 -8.06 9.73
CA GLY A 548 1.55 -7.44 9.14
C GLY A 548 0.62 -8.40 8.40
N PRO A 549 -0.36 -7.87 7.64
CA PRO A 549 -1.26 -8.69 6.85
C PRO A 549 -0.52 -9.43 5.72
N GLY A 550 -1.08 -10.55 5.25
CA GLY A 550 -0.44 -11.33 4.19
C GLY A 550 -1.35 -12.40 3.58
N GLY A 551 -1.23 -12.60 2.27
CA GLY A 551 -2.06 -13.54 1.51
C GLY A 551 -1.36 -14.82 1.06
N TYR A 552 -0.03 -14.95 1.19
CA TYR A 552 0.71 -16.06 0.58
C TYR A 552 0.80 -17.27 1.52
N GLN A 553 0.86 -18.48 0.98
CA GLN A 553 1.04 -19.73 1.71
C GLN A 553 2.46 -19.82 2.27
N LEU A 554 2.61 -19.95 3.58
CA LEU A 554 3.91 -19.86 4.24
C LEU A 554 4.70 -21.17 4.15
N VAL A 555 6.00 -21.09 3.85
CA VAL A 555 6.91 -22.24 3.75
C VAL A 555 8.08 -22.20 4.73
N GLY A 556 8.42 -21.02 5.28
CA GLY A 556 9.52 -20.87 6.21
C GLY A 556 9.73 -19.43 6.66
N ARG A 557 10.88 -19.15 7.27
CA ARG A 557 11.33 -17.79 7.61
C ARG A 557 12.79 -17.59 7.24
N THR A 558 13.15 -16.34 6.94
CA THR A 558 14.51 -15.93 6.57
C THR A 558 14.96 -14.71 7.39
N VAL A 559 16.10 -14.14 7.05
CA VAL A 559 16.68 -12.93 7.64
C VAL A 559 15.91 -11.65 7.22
N PRO A 560 16.11 -10.51 7.91
CA PRO A 560 15.51 -9.26 7.49
C PRO A 560 15.88 -8.89 6.05
N VAL A 561 14.87 -8.52 5.26
CA VAL A 561 15.03 -7.87 3.93
C VAL A 561 14.87 -6.35 4.01
N TRP A 562 14.60 -5.84 5.22
CA TRP A 562 14.49 -4.44 5.58
C TRP A 562 15.28 -4.17 6.86
N ARG A 563 16.10 -3.12 6.85
CA ARG A 563 16.86 -2.63 8.01
C ARG A 563 16.89 -1.11 7.97
N LEU A 564 16.32 -0.46 8.98
CA LEU A 564 16.36 0.98 9.13
C LEU A 564 17.23 1.36 10.33
N SER A 565 18.44 1.85 10.05
CA SER A 565 19.39 2.34 11.05
C SER A 565 19.61 3.86 10.86
N PRO A 566 20.03 4.59 11.91
CA PRO A 566 20.41 5.99 11.77
C PRO A 566 21.51 6.18 10.72
N GLY A 567 21.23 6.94 9.67
CA GLY A 567 22.15 7.21 8.56
C GLY A 567 22.02 6.28 7.35
N ASP A 568 21.16 5.26 7.40
CA ASP A 568 20.86 4.43 6.23
C ASP A 568 20.12 5.27 5.16
N GLU A 569 20.71 5.40 3.98
CA GLU A 569 20.05 6.01 2.82
C GLU A 569 19.09 5.04 2.12
N GLN A 570 19.33 3.72 2.25
CA GLN A 570 18.58 2.66 1.59
C GLN A 570 18.25 1.51 2.57
N PRO A 571 17.07 1.54 3.23
CA PRO A 571 16.70 0.50 4.19
C PRO A 571 16.27 -0.85 3.59
N TRP A 572 15.90 -0.89 2.31
CA TRP A 572 15.53 -2.13 1.62
C TRP A 572 16.78 -2.83 1.08
N LEU A 573 16.98 -4.10 1.45
CA LEU A 573 18.22 -4.82 1.18
C LEU A 573 18.20 -5.56 -0.18
N LEU A 574 17.00 -5.85 -0.69
CA LEU A 574 16.76 -6.46 -1.99
C LEU A 574 16.48 -5.40 -3.06
N ARG A 575 16.79 -5.72 -4.31
CA ARG A 575 16.60 -4.86 -5.48
C ARG A 575 15.83 -5.62 -6.55
N GLN A 576 15.16 -4.88 -7.42
CA GLN A 576 14.61 -5.44 -8.65
C GLN A 576 15.73 -6.13 -9.43
N PHE A 577 15.43 -7.30 -10.01
CA PHE A 577 16.36 -8.20 -10.70
C PHE A 577 17.43 -8.88 -9.85
N ASP A 578 17.38 -8.78 -8.51
CA ASP A 578 18.16 -9.71 -7.68
C ASP A 578 17.73 -11.16 -7.95
N LEU A 579 18.71 -12.06 -7.89
CA LEU A 579 18.55 -13.50 -8.01
C LEU A 579 18.66 -14.13 -6.62
N ILE A 580 17.54 -14.37 -5.97
CA ILE A 580 17.50 -14.95 -4.62
C ILE A 580 17.75 -16.46 -4.69
N ARG A 581 18.61 -16.95 -3.78
CA ARG A 581 18.80 -18.37 -3.49
C ARG A 581 18.68 -18.62 -2.00
N PHE A 582 18.19 -19.80 -1.63
CA PHE A 582 18.01 -20.18 -0.23
C PHE A 582 19.00 -21.26 0.22
N THR A 583 19.55 -21.07 1.42
CA THR A 583 20.37 -22.08 2.11
C THR A 583 19.63 -22.53 3.38
N PRO A 584 19.26 -23.81 3.53
CA PRO A 584 18.59 -24.29 4.73
C PRO A 584 19.46 -24.12 5.98
N VAL A 585 18.86 -23.65 7.06
CA VAL A 585 19.47 -23.54 8.38
C VAL A 585 18.46 -23.97 9.45
N SER A 586 18.94 -24.25 10.65
CA SER A 586 18.07 -24.43 11.82
C SER A 586 17.42 -23.11 12.25
N ALA A 587 16.32 -23.20 13.02
CA ALA A 587 15.69 -22.01 13.61
C ALA A 587 16.62 -21.25 14.56
N GLU A 588 17.54 -21.94 15.23
CA GLU A 588 18.52 -21.35 16.16
C GLU A 588 19.59 -20.55 15.39
N GLU A 589 20.18 -21.13 14.34
CA GLU A 589 21.12 -20.43 13.46
C GLU A 589 20.47 -19.21 12.82
N LEU A 590 19.22 -19.36 12.34
CA LEU A 590 18.48 -18.24 11.78
C LEU A 590 18.27 -17.12 12.80
N ALA A 591 17.95 -17.45 14.05
CA ALA A 591 17.77 -16.45 15.11
C ALA A 591 19.06 -15.64 15.37
N HIS A 592 20.22 -16.30 15.31
CA HIS A 592 21.52 -15.63 15.40
C HIS A 592 21.75 -14.68 14.21
N ASP A 593 21.62 -15.15 12.97
CA ASP A 593 21.81 -14.34 11.76
C ASP A 593 20.87 -13.12 11.73
N ARG A 594 19.61 -13.32 12.13
CA ARG A 594 18.61 -12.24 12.25
C ARG A 594 19.07 -11.15 13.24
N ALA A 595 19.65 -11.54 14.37
CA ALA A 595 20.13 -10.60 15.38
C ALA A 595 21.35 -9.80 14.90
N GLU A 596 22.29 -10.43 14.18
CA GLU A 596 23.46 -9.76 13.62
C GLU A 596 23.08 -8.72 12.54
N ILE A 597 22.16 -9.06 11.63
CA ILE A 597 21.67 -8.13 10.61
C ILE A 597 20.91 -6.96 11.26
N LYS A 598 20.02 -7.25 12.22
CA LYS A 598 19.27 -6.20 12.93
C LYS A 598 20.19 -5.23 13.68
N ALA A 599 21.30 -5.72 14.22
CA ALA A 599 22.28 -4.90 14.91
C ALA A 599 23.26 -4.17 13.97
N GLY A 600 23.14 -4.35 12.65
CA GLY A 600 24.05 -3.76 11.66
C GLY A 600 25.45 -4.37 11.65
N ARG A 601 25.65 -5.54 12.28
CA ARG A 601 26.96 -6.25 12.32
C ARG A 601 27.16 -7.19 11.14
N ALA A 602 26.08 -7.55 10.46
CA ALA A 602 26.08 -8.36 9.24
C ALA A 602 25.14 -7.76 8.18
N ASP A 603 25.30 -8.20 6.94
CA ASP A 603 24.44 -7.86 5.81
C ASP A 603 24.11 -9.12 5.00
N LEU A 604 23.25 -9.00 3.98
CA LEU A 604 22.94 -10.08 3.06
C LEU A 604 24.20 -10.53 2.32
N ARG A 605 24.32 -11.85 2.10
CA ARG A 605 25.41 -12.42 1.29
C ARG A 605 25.10 -12.18 -0.18
N VAL A 606 25.84 -11.26 -0.80
CA VAL A 606 25.63 -10.83 -2.19
C VAL A 606 26.86 -11.09 -3.05
N SER A 607 26.65 -11.49 -4.31
CA SER A 607 27.69 -11.57 -5.34
C SER A 607 27.21 -10.93 -6.65
N PRO A 608 28.10 -10.35 -7.47
CA PRO A 608 27.72 -9.81 -8.79
C PRO A 608 27.15 -10.91 -9.68
N ALA A 609 26.07 -10.60 -10.40
CA ALA A 609 25.43 -11.51 -11.36
C ALA A 609 24.88 -10.73 -12.56
N THR A 610 24.33 -11.46 -13.51
CA THR A 610 23.60 -10.90 -14.65
C THR A 610 22.32 -11.68 -14.88
N PHE A 611 21.31 -11.03 -15.44
CA PHE A 611 20.09 -11.67 -15.89
C PHE A 611 19.82 -11.33 -17.36
N SER A 612 19.47 -12.34 -18.16
CA SER A 612 19.04 -12.17 -19.54
C SER A 612 17.88 -13.12 -19.86
N ILE A 613 17.01 -12.73 -20.79
CA ILE A 613 15.95 -13.63 -21.27
C ILE A 613 16.56 -14.83 -22.02
N ALA A 614 17.69 -14.63 -22.71
CA ALA A 614 18.42 -15.72 -23.36
C ALA A 614 18.78 -16.86 -22.38
N ASP A 615 19.14 -16.56 -21.13
CA ASP A 615 19.39 -17.57 -20.11
C ASP A 615 18.13 -18.37 -19.75
N VAL A 616 16.98 -17.71 -19.66
CA VAL A 616 15.68 -18.36 -19.42
C VAL A 616 15.34 -19.28 -20.59
N ARG A 617 15.50 -18.80 -21.83
CA ARG A 617 15.23 -19.60 -23.05
C ARG A 617 16.11 -20.83 -23.14
N ARG A 618 17.37 -20.72 -22.76
CA ARG A 618 18.29 -21.85 -22.70
C ARG A 618 17.79 -22.93 -21.73
N ILE A 619 17.36 -22.56 -20.52
CA ILE A 619 16.76 -23.50 -19.56
C ILE A 619 15.51 -24.18 -20.16
N GLU A 620 14.65 -23.40 -20.83
CA GLU A 620 13.45 -23.93 -21.48
C GLU A 620 13.75 -24.92 -22.61
N GLN A 621 14.82 -24.66 -23.38
CA GLN A 621 15.24 -25.49 -24.51
C GLN A 621 16.00 -26.76 -24.10
N GLU A 622 16.69 -26.74 -22.95
CA GLU A 622 17.43 -27.90 -22.42
C GLU A 622 16.49 -29.00 -21.88
N ALA A 623 15.30 -28.63 -21.40
CA ALA A 623 14.37 -29.56 -20.75
C ALA A 623 12.88 -29.39 -21.14
N PRO A 624 12.52 -29.27 -22.43
CA PRO A 624 11.16 -28.89 -22.85
C PRO A 624 10.11 -29.93 -22.46
N VAL A 625 10.44 -31.22 -22.57
CA VAL A 625 9.52 -32.32 -22.22
C VAL A 625 9.29 -32.39 -20.71
N ASP A 626 10.33 -32.20 -19.92
CA ASP A 626 10.26 -32.19 -18.45
C ASP A 626 9.41 -31.02 -17.97
N ILE A 627 9.68 -29.81 -18.48
CA ILE A 627 8.89 -28.60 -18.19
C ILE A 627 7.41 -28.81 -18.52
N ALA A 628 7.10 -29.31 -19.73
CA ALA A 628 5.72 -29.55 -20.14
C ALA A 628 5.03 -30.58 -19.23
N THR A 629 5.75 -31.65 -18.87
CA THR A 629 5.24 -32.71 -17.98
C THR A 629 4.94 -32.18 -16.58
N VAL A 630 5.89 -31.45 -15.97
CA VAL A 630 5.72 -30.84 -14.65
C VAL A 630 4.57 -29.83 -14.64
N ARG A 631 4.47 -28.97 -15.66
CA ARG A 631 3.37 -28.00 -15.79
C ARG A 631 2.01 -28.69 -15.92
N ALA A 632 1.91 -29.71 -16.77
CA ALA A 632 0.66 -30.45 -16.96
C ALA A 632 0.21 -31.16 -15.66
N LYS A 633 1.15 -31.81 -14.97
CA LYS A 633 0.89 -32.51 -13.70
C LYS A 633 0.39 -31.55 -12.61
N ARG A 634 1.07 -30.41 -12.44
CA ARG A 634 0.66 -29.38 -11.47
C ARG A 634 -0.69 -28.76 -11.81
N ARG A 635 -0.94 -28.45 -13.08
CA ARG A 635 -2.22 -27.89 -13.53
C ARG A 635 -3.38 -28.84 -13.23
N ALA A 636 -3.21 -30.14 -13.53
CA ALA A 636 -4.23 -31.14 -13.25
C ALA A 636 -4.53 -31.25 -11.75
N ALA A 637 -3.50 -31.25 -10.89
CA ALA A 637 -3.71 -31.30 -9.44
C ALA A 637 -4.33 -30.02 -8.87
N PHE A 638 -3.96 -28.86 -9.41
CA PHE A 638 -4.56 -27.59 -9.06
C PHE A 638 -6.04 -27.54 -9.43
N GLU A 639 -6.41 -28.01 -10.63
CA GLU A 639 -7.80 -28.13 -11.07
C GLU A 639 -8.59 -29.14 -10.20
N ALA A 640 -7.97 -30.27 -9.85
CA ALA A 640 -8.59 -31.27 -8.99
C ALA A 640 -8.85 -30.74 -7.57
N GLU A 641 -7.90 -30.02 -6.96
CA GLU A 641 -8.12 -29.40 -5.65
C GLU A 641 -9.20 -28.31 -5.73
N ARG A 642 -9.20 -27.49 -6.80
CA ARG A 642 -10.26 -26.49 -7.02
C ARG A 642 -11.64 -27.13 -7.08
N ALA A 643 -11.79 -28.24 -7.81
CA ALA A 643 -13.07 -28.94 -7.92
C ALA A 643 -13.59 -29.45 -6.57
N ARG A 644 -12.70 -29.82 -5.63
CA ARG A 644 -13.08 -30.25 -4.27
C ARG A 644 -13.65 -29.14 -3.41
N TRP A 645 -13.39 -27.87 -3.74
CA TRP A 645 -13.89 -26.73 -2.97
C TRP A 645 -15.19 -26.16 -3.54
N GLY A 646 -15.44 -26.39 -4.83
CA GLY A 646 -16.68 -25.99 -5.49
C GLY A 646 -17.82 -27.01 -5.35
N ALA A 647 -17.54 -28.21 -4.83
CA ALA A 647 -18.48 -29.27 -4.48
C ALA A 647 -18.75 -29.26 -2.97
#